data_AF-A0A163DUV0-F1
#
_entry.id   AF-A0A163DUV0-F1
#
_cell.length_a   1.000
_cell.length_b   1.000
_cell.length_c   1.000
_cell.angle_alpha   90.00
_cell.angle_beta   90.00
_cell.angle_gamma   90.00
#
_symmetry.space_group_name_H-M   'P 1'
#
loop_
_entity.id
_entity.type
_entity.pdbx_description
1 polymer ?
#
loop_
_entity_poly.entity_id
_entity_poly.type
_entity_poly.pdbx_seq_one_letter_code
_entity_poly.pdbx_strand_id
1 'polypeptide(L)'
;MNYRSHDVWMYGTFDVDNYGDLLMPIIAQKKITSDYRLLPISPEGQPTLFHDSLPSTPITVSGRPCLILIGGGNIITRSLKPLAEHMSWSDDIDLAALSIWVGPLIQSIRYNVPIVWNMPGCLDKTLFTGSFQKTISRWISQTSFSPVYLRDKTSVDIFRQFYDGPIEYMPDSSFSIRSIYKKADLYGHFDRFREKNKISTSNLLVVNIKPEYLDISIESLAKYLDSYCEQNNYHLVLLPLGLCHGDLLVLTKLSFFLKHKHTLVNTDFCLIESLSLIAYASLYIGCSYHGAISAACYKTPLILVAPRNLHKFDDLQIELGFKRYTSWLQFLESENSVPEDSYSIQKKSKMLEEKLEGHWTYINKLISSYSPFSKRIERLPERHPNQLPITRQYIFNSLTSKPEFNNNRNICPICKTKSFSPGGASHFRLKRLCNKCGSLPRHRAVFSALVNFGIPDSALDAGIMFSKDQSISPSWFKTFEYSIYNGDNHLDLCDIARPNESYDFIALNHVLEHTRDDKKALKELSRILRIQGYISITVPSPAIFPKTDDWGYPDPNAHNHYRNYGREFYQLLCTSLNGFTVLELQIFDPVTLTPDYLYLCHKSDSKLHLSNNFRLSLSIPYDSSNHNTKPVLEQRLWHLKHLIKTYRITRALRCLEELKISFPDELRVNLLEIDLLHILKKKEDLEKLLEFLVSKHPDNKFLQLRNIRFQINNKNPELALIIANSFFQEANKTYNEVKELTTLLESIEFVDL
;
A
#
# COMPACT_ATOMS: atom_id res chain seq x y z
N MET A 1 -17.59 -2.79 -25.15
CA MET A 1 -16.70 -2.58 -26.32
C MET A 1 -16.05 -3.92 -26.65
N ASN A 2 -16.21 -4.44 -27.87
CA ASN A 2 -15.66 -5.74 -28.27
C ASN A 2 -14.14 -5.63 -28.49
N TYR A 3 -13.34 -6.08 -27.53
CA TYR A 3 -11.87 -6.09 -27.60
C TYR A 3 -11.41 -7.07 -28.70
N ARG A 4 -10.73 -6.56 -29.73
CA ARG A 4 -10.19 -7.37 -30.85
C ARG A 4 -8.87 -8.01 -30.44
N SER A 5 -8.52 -9.15 -31.04
CA SER A 5 -7.32 -9.98 -30.81
C SER A 5 -5.95 -9.32 -31.14
N HIS A 6 -5.85 -7.99 -31.14
CA HIS A 6 -4.72 -7.19 -31.65
C HIS A 6 -4.16 -6.19 -30.61
N ASP A 7 -4.52 -6.33 -29.34
CA ASP A 7 -4.09 -5.44 -28.27
C ASP A 7 -2.77 -5.93 -27.64
N VAL A 8 -1.80 -5.03 -27.48
CA VAL A 8 -0.58 -5.21 -26.67
C VAL A 8 -0.76 -4.49 -25.35
N TRP A 9 -0.68 -5.18 -24.23
CA TRP A 9 -0.82 -4.55 -22.91
C TRP A 9 0.56 -4.18 -22.37
N MET A 10 0.75 -2.94 -21.92
CA MET A 10 1.99 -2.49 -21.28
C MET A 10 1.71 -2.12 -19.84
N TYR A 11 2.36 -2.76 -18.86
CA TYR A 11 2.15 -2.50 -17.43
C TYR A 11 3.20 -1.56 -16.87
N GLY A 12 2.76 -0.51 -16.18
CA GLY A 12 3.62 0.52 -15.56
C GLY A 12 2.81 1.61 -14.85
N THR A 13 3.48 2.66 -14.37
CA THR A 13 2.88 3.81 -13.66
C THR A 13 2.43 4.91 -14.63
N PHE A 14 1.56 4.56 -15.59
CA PHE A 14 1.05 5.45 -16.65
C PHE A 14 -0.18 6.26 -16.25
N ASP A 15 -0.57 6.18 -14.99
CA ASP A 15 -1.58 7.00 -14.31
C ASP A 15 -0.94 7.97 -13.30
N VAL A 16 0.37 8.20 -13.42
CA VAL A 16 1.14 9.14 -12.61
C VAL A 16 1.70 10.25 -13.49
N ASP A 17 1.64 11.49 -13.02
CA ASP A 17 2.15 12.66 -13.72
C ASP A 17 3.69 12.74 -13.77
N ASN A 18 4.28 11.83 -14.53
CA ASN A 18 5.71 11.73 -14.77
C ASN A 18 5.99 11.72 -16.28
N TYR A 19 6.65 12.77 -16.77
CA TYR A 19 7.02 12.96 -18.18
C TYR A 19 7.65 11.69 -18.80
N GLY A 20 8.59 11.07 -18.10
CA GLY A 20 9.33 9.95 -18.66
C GLY A 20 8.52 8.67 -18.71
N ASP A 21 7.78 8.36 -17.65
CA ASP A 21 6.94 7.16 -17.60
C ASP A 21 5.81 7.24 -18.64
N LEU A 22 5.21 8.43 -18.80
CA LEU A 22 4.16 8.67 -19.80
C LEU A 22 4.65 8.73 -21.25
N LEU A 23 5.94 8.99 -21.47
CA LEU A 23 6.55 8.93 -22.80
C LEU A 23 6.72 7.50 -23.29
N MET A 24 6.93 6.52 -22.40
CA MET A 24 7.23 5.13 -22.81
C MET A 24 6.09 4.47 -23.59
N PRO A 25 4.81 4.59 -23.21
CA PRO A 25 3.71 4.07 -24.03
C PRO A 25 3.63 4.71 -25.41
N ILE A 26 3.92 6.01 -25.53
CA ILE A 26 3.97 6.69 -26.84
C ILE A 26 5.08 6.09 -27.70
N ILE A 27 6.26 5.87 -27.11
CA ILE A 27 7.39 5.22 -27.80
C ILE A 27 7.01 3.82 -28.25
N ALA A 28 6.49 2.99 -27.34
CA ALA A 28 6.09 1.63 -27.64
C ALA A 28 5.02 1.59 -28.75
N GLN A 29 3.98 2.42 -28.68
CA GLN A 29 2.92 2.49 -29.70
C GLN A 29 3.46 2.88 -31.08
N LYS A 30 4.45 3.77 -31.17
CA LYS A 30 5.07 4.15 -32.45
C LYS A 30 6.09 3.13 -32.96
N LYS A 31 6.62 2.26 -32.08
CA LYS A 31 7.59 1.22 -32.42
C LYS A 31 6.96 -0.12 -32.78
N ILE A 32 5.79 -0.43 -32.24
CA ILE A 32 5.01 -1.58 -32.68
C ILE A 32 4.37 -1.30 -34.05
N THR A 33 4.10 -2.34 -34.83
CA THR A 33 3.44 -2.18 -36.15
C THR A 33 2.04 -1.57 -35.99
N SER A 34 1.60 -0.78 -36.99
CA SER A 34 0.34 -0.03 -36.95
C SER A 34 -0.91 -0.89 -36.85
N ASP A 35 -0.80 -2.20 -37.09
CA ASP A 35 -1.89 -3.16 -37.01
C ASP A 35 -2.27 -3.51 -35.55
N TYR A 36 -1.45 -3.12 -34.58
CA TYR A 36 -1.64 -3.42 -33.16
C TYR A 36 -1.81 -2.15 -32.33
N ARG A 37 -2.70 -2.24 -31.35
CA ARG A 37 -2.96 -1.15 -30.40
C ARG A 37 -2.25 -1.42 -29.09
N LEU A 38 -1.48 -0.46 -28.61
CA LEU A 38 -0.91 -0.48 -27.27
C LEU A 38 -1.96 0.02 -26.26
N LEU A 39 -2.19 -0.75 -25.20
CA LEU A 39 -2.97 -0.30 -24.04
C LEU A 39 -2.01 -0.16 -22.85
N PRO A 40 -1.76 1.07 -22.38
CA PRO A 40 -1.11 1.28 -21.10
C PRO A 40 -2.04 0.75 -19.99
N ILE A 41 -1.49 -0.05 -19.09
CA ILE A 41 -2.16 -0.63 -17.93
C ILE A 41 -1.45 -0.13 -16.67
N SER A 42 -2.22 0.40 -15.73
CA SER A 42 -1.71 0.97 -14.48
C SER A 42 -2.57 0.56 -13.30
N PRO A 43 -2.09 0.77 -12.04
CA PRO A 43 -2.81 0.31 -10.87
C PRO A 43 -4.26 0.79 -10.81
N GLU A 44 -4.60 1.97 -11.33
CA GLU A 44 -5.99 2.50 -11.41
C GLU A 44 -6.39 3.02 -12.78
N GLY A 45 -5.43 3.35 -13.64
CA GLY A 45 -5.73 3.88 -14.97
C GLY A 45 -6.40 5.26 -14.91
N GLN A 46 -6.02 6.09 -13.93
CA GLN A 46 -6.49 7.46 -13.82
C GLN A 46 -5.94 8.33 -14.96
N PRO A 47 -6.67 9.38 -15.35
CA PRO A 47 -6.14 10.37 -16.29
C PRO A 47 -5.00 11.17 -15.65
N THR A 48 -4.07 11.62 -16.50
CA THR A 48 -2.92 12.45 -16.12
C THR A 48 -3.15 13.90 -16.51
N LEU A 49 -2.45 14.82 -15.85
CA LEU A 49 -2.39 16.24 -16.22
C LEU A 49 -1.71 16.47 -17.58
N PHE A 50 -0.86 15.54 -18.03
CA PHE A 50 -0.31 15.55 -19.39
C PHE A 50 -1.37 15.11 -20.40
N HIS A 51 -1.91 16.04 -21.17
CA HIS A 51 -3.12 15.80 -21.97
C HIS A 51 -2.89 15.00 -23.26
N ASP A 52 -1.65 14.89 -23.72
CA ASP A 52 -1.23 14.11 -24.89
C ASP A 52 -0.63 12.74 -24.52
N SER A 53 -0.72 12.35 -23.24
CA SER A 53 -0.40 10.99 -22.80
C SER A 53 -1.39 9.97 -23.39
N LEU A 54 -0.95 8.73 -23.56
CA LEU A 54 -1.89 7.66 -23.91
C LEU A 54 -2.74 7.33 -22.68
N PRO A 55 -4.09 7.31 -22.79
CA PRO A 55 -4.96 6.97 -21.67
C PRO A 55 -4.63 5.58 -21.12
N SER A 56 -4.39 5.51 -19.81
CA SER A 56 -4.15 4.24 -19.12
C SER A 56 -5.46 3.55 -18.75
N THR A 57 -5.43 2.23 -18.67
CA THR A 57 -6.54 1.37 -18.20
C THR A 57 -6.16 0.76 -16.85
N PRO A 58 -7.10 0.59 -15.90
CA PRO A 58 -6.80 -0.10 -14.66
C PRO A 58 -6.33 -1.55 -14.90
N ILE A 59 -5.60 -2.11 -13.93
CA ILE A 59 -5.24 -3.55 -13.89
C ILE A 59 -6.46 -4.48 -13.96
N THR A 60 -7.66 -3.95 -13.69
CA THR A 60 -8.93 -4.67 -13.83
C THR A 60 -9.38 -4.79 -15.30
N VAL A 61 -8.51 -4.45 -16.26
CA VAL A 61 -8.74 -4.65 -17.68
C VAL A 61 -9.22 -6.08 -17.99
N SER A 62 -10.23 -6.17 -18.85
CA SER A 62 -10.79 -7.43 -19.35
C SER A 62 -10.43 -7.61 -20.82
N GLY A 63 -10.46 -8.85 -21.29
CA GLY A 63 -10.03 -9.22 -22.65
C GLY A 63 -8.72 -9.99 -22.66
N ARG A 64 -8.22 -10.30 -23.86
CA ARG A 64 -7.01 -11.09 -24.07
C ARG A 64 -6.03 -10.34 -24.98
N PRO A 65 -4.86 -9.91 -24.47
CA PRO A 65 -3.84 -9.30 -25.31
C PRO A 65 -3.14 -10.35 -26.18
N CYS A 66 -2.49 -9.90 -27.26
CA CYS A 66 -1.57 -10.74 -28.03
C CYS A 66 -0.16 -10.80 -27.43
N LEU A 67 0.22 -9.77 -26.66
CA LEU A 67 1.51 -9.66 -25.97
C LEU A 67 1.36 -8.79 -24.71
N ILE A 68 2.12 -9.11 -23.66
CA ILE A 68 2.25 -8.28 -22.47
C ILE A 68 3.67 -7.73 -22.39
N LEU A 69 3.80 -6.42 -22.22
CA LEU A 69 5.03 -5.71 -21.93
C LEU A 69 5.04 -5.33 -20.44
N ILE A 70 6.14 -5.62 -19.75
CA ILE A 70 6.41 -5.10 -18.40
C ILE A 70 7.49 -4.05 -18.54
N GLY A 71 7.19 -2.79 -18.27
CA GLY A 71 8.19 -1.74 -18.45
C GLY A 71 7.65 -0.33 -18.23
N GLY A 72 8.59 0.61 -18.10
CA GLY A 72 8.33 1.97 -17.63
C GLY A 72 8.94 2.16 -16.24
N GLY A 73 9.74 3.23 -16.07
CA GLY A 73 10.22 3.65 -14.77
C GLY A 73 10.97 2.58 -13.96
N ASN A 74 10.89 2.72 -12.64
CA ASN A 74 11.54 1.86 -11.64
C ASN A 74 10.49 0.92 -10.99
N ILE A 75 9.74 0.16 -11.79
CA ILE A 75 8.52 -0.51 -11.32
C ILE A 75 8.75 -1.86 -10.61
N ILE A 76 9.96 -2.43 -10.67
CA ILE A 76 10.26 -3.64 -9.89
C ILE A 76 10.60 -3.20 -8.46
N THR A 77 9.57 -3.19 -7.62
CA THR A 77 9.63 -2.82 -6.21
C THR A 77 8.49 -3.47 -5.44
N ARG A 78 8.61 -3.53 -4.12
CA ARG A 78 7.50 -3.87 -3.22
C ARG A 78 6.64 -2.69 -2.84
N SER A 79 7.08 -1.46 -3.06
CA SER A 79 6.38 -0.25 -2.66
C SER A 79 6.59 0.87 -3.70
N LEU A 80 5.51 1.50 -4.17
CA LEU A 80 5.54 2.67 -5.07
C LEU A 80 5.73 4.02 -4.35
N LYS A 81 5.67 4.08 -3.01
CA LYS A 81 5.89 5.32 -2.24
C LYS A 81 7.24 5.98 -2.55
N PRO A 82 8.35 5.23 -2.69
CA PRO A 82 9.65 5.80 -3.05
C PRO A 82 9.71 6.32 -4.50
N LEU A 83 8.67 6.11 -5.32
CA LEU A 83 8.64 6.41 -6.75
C LEU A 83 7.81 7.62 -7.12
N ALA A 84 6.68 7.83 -6.45
CA ALA A 84 5.78 8.95 -6.71
C ALA A 84 4.79 9.09 -5.55
N GLU A 85 4.43 10.32 -5.19
CA GLU A 85 3.29 10.58 -4.33
C GLU A 85 2.03 10.53 -5.19
N HIS A 86 1.21 9.50 -4.99
CA HIS A 86 -0.09 9.37 -5.64
C HIS A 86 -1.17 9.15 -4.59
N MET A 87 -2.13 10.08 -4.53
CA MET A 87 -3.10 10.14 -3.43
C MET A 87 -3.98 8.90 -3.34
N SER A 88 -4.33 8.26 -4.45
CA SER A 88 -5.19 7.07 -4.41
C SER A 88 -4.44 5.77 -4.07
N TRP A 89 -3.10 5.78 -4.09
CA TRP A 89 -2.30 4.62 -3.69
C TRP A 89 -1.92 4.64 -2.23
N SER A 90 -2.15 5.76 -1.52
CA SER A 90 -1.65 6.00 -0.16
C SER A 90 -1.94 4.87 0.82
N ASP A 91 -3.06 4.18 0.61
CA ASP A 91 -3.59 3.18 1.52
C ASP A 91 -3.15 1.75 1.16
N ASP A 92 -2.60 1.53 -0.03
CA ASP A 92 -2.24 0.19 -0.55
C ASP A 92 -1.10 0.21 -1.59
N ILE A 93 -0.02 0.88 -1.21
CA ILE A 93 1.14 1.13 -2.06
C ILE A 93 1.83 -0.17 -2.49
N ASP A 94 1.83 -1.18 -1.62
CA ASP A 94 2.53 -2.42 -1.88
C ASP A 94 1.80 -3.28 -2.91
N LEU A 95 0.47 -3.35 -2.85
CA LEU A 95 -0.28 -4.07 -3.87
C LEU A 95 -0.35 -3.31 -5.17
N ALA A 96 -0.34 -1.96 -5.14
CA ALA A 96 -0.17 -1.16 -6.34
C ALA A 96 1.16 -1.51 -7.03
N ALA A 97 2.27 -1.60 -6.28
CA ALA A 97 3.58 -2.00 -6.81
C ALA A 97 3.55 -3.39 -7.46
N LEU A 98 3.05 -4.39 -6.73
CA LEU A 98 3.01 -5.76 -7.22
C LEU A 98 2.08 -5.92 -8.41
N SER A 99 1.05 -5.08 -8.52
CA SER A 99 0.07 -5.18 -9.60
C SER A 99 0.64 -4.94 -11.00
N ILE A 100 1.72 -4.17 -11.11
CA ILE A 100 2.30 -3.76 -12.40
C ILE A 100 3.52 -4.56 -12.84
N TRP A 101 4.09 -5.42 -11.98
CA TRP A 101 5.18 -6.32 -12.40
C TRP A 101 4.97 -7.79 -12.03
N VAL A 102 4.19 -8.11 -10.98
CA VAL A 102 3.74 -9.47 -10.68
C VAL A 102 2.39 -9.77 -11.32
N GLY A 103 1.45 -8.83 -11.26
CA GLY A 103 0.15 -8.92 -11.94
C GLY A 103 0.22 -9.36 -13.40
N PRO A 104 1.08 -8.75 -14.26
CA PRO A 104 1.25 -9.19 -15.64
C PRO A 104 1.70 -10.66 -15.77
N LEU A 105 2.56 -11.18 -14.87
CA LEU A 105 2.96 -12.60 -14.87
C LEU A 105 1.74 -13.52 -14.71
N ILE A 106 0.85 -13.17 -13.77
CA ILE A 106 -0.40 -13.91 -13.52
C ILE A 106 -1.31 -13.85 -14.75
N GLN A 107 -1.46 -12.67 -15.37
CA GLN A 107 -2.28 -12.51 -16.57
C GLN A 107 -1.73 -13.30 -17.77
N SER A 108 -0.41 -13.32 -17.94
CA SER A 108 0.27 -14.10 -18.97
C SER A 108 -0.01 -15.60 -18.84
N ILE A 109 0.10 -16.15 -17.63
CA ILE A 109 -0.20 -17.56 -17.35
C ILE A 109 -1.69 -17.85 -17.61
N ARG A 110 -2.59 -16.95 -17.18
CA ARG A 110 -4.03 -17.10 -17.33
C ARG A 110 -4.47 -17.11 -18.80
N TYR A 111 -3.99 -16.15 -19.58
CA TYR A 111 -4.39 -16.00 -20.98
C TYR A 111 -3.49 -16.76 -21.95
N ASN A 112 -2.43 -17.40 -21.46
CA ASN A 112 -1.42 -18.07 -22.28
C ASN A 112 -0.83 -17.11 -23.33
N VAL A 113 -0.31 -15.96 -22.86
CA VAL A 113 0.21 -14.85 -23.68
C VAL A 113 1.67 -14.58 -23.30
N PRO A 114 2.59 -14.35 -24.25
CA PRO A 114 3.99 -14.04 -23.96
C PRO A 114 4.18 -12.75 -23.14
N ILE A 115 5.24 -12.73 -22.32
CA ILE A 115 5.77 -11.50 -21.70
C ILE A 115 7.12 -11.12 -22.32
N VAL A 116 7.28 -9.83 -22.57
CA VAL A 116 8.56 -9.17 -22.84
C VAL A 116 8.80 -8.10 -21.78
N TRP A 117 10.01 -8.10 -21.21
CA TRP A 117 10.45 -7.07 -20.26
C TRP A 117 11.01 -5.90 -21.07
N ASN A 118 10.32 -4.76 -21.06
CA ASN A 118 10.72 -3.53 -21.73
C ASN A 118 11.52 -2.64 -20.75
N MET A 119 12.63 -3.20 -20.28
CA MET A 119 13.65 -2.53 -19.47
C MET A 119 13.13 -1.77 -18.23
N PRO A 120 12.28 -2.37 -17.37
CA PRO A 120 11.98 -1.76 -16.08
C PRO A 120 13.24 -1.66 -15.21
N GLY A 121 13.28 -0.64 -14.35
CA GLY A 121 14.28 -0.54 -13.29
C GLY A 121 13.86 -1.28 -12.01
N CYS A 122 14.85 -1.77 -11.26
CA CYS A 122 14.66 -2.50 -10.01
C CYS A 122 15.22 -1.71 -8.83
N LEU A 123 14.34 -1.33 -7.89
CA LEU A 123 14.71 -0.51 -6.73
C LEU A 123 14.94 -1.29 -5.44
N ASP A 124 14.23 -2.40 -5.27
CA ASP A 124 14.15 -3.06 -3.99
C ASP A 124 15.28 -4.08 -3.82
N LYS A 125 16.21 -3.81 -2.89
CA LYS A 125 17.27 -4.77 -2.51
C LYS A 125 16.74 -5.93 -1.66
N THR A 126 15.51 -5.81 -1.18
CA THR A 126 14.79 -6.74 -0.29
C THR A 126 13.52 -7.28 -0.95
N LEU A 127 13.62 -7.61 -2.25
CA LEU A 127 12.62 -8.45 -2.91
C LEU A 127 12.36 -9.71 -2.08
N PHE A 128 11.18 -10.31 -2.27
CA PHE A 128 10.75 -11.45 -1.45
C PHE A 128 11.81 -12.54 -1.38
N THR A 129 11.90 -13.20 -0.23
CA THR A 129 12.79 -14.35 -0.02
C THR A 129 11.99 -15.65 0.13
N GLY A 130 12.68 -16.78 0.06
CA GLY A 130 12.09 -18.08 0.38
C GLY A 130 11.05 -18.54 -0.64
N SER A 131 9.85 -18.91 -0.18
CA SER A 131 8.87 -19.58 -1.03
C SER A 131 8.16 -18.65 -2.04
N PHE A 132 8.03 -17.37 -1.72
CA PHE A 132 7.48 -16.35 -2.61
C PHE A 132 8.43 -16.10 -3.78
N GLN A 133 9.71 -15.92 -3.49
CA GLN A 133 10.78 -15.79 -4.49
C GLN A 133 10.74 -16.93 -5.49
N LYS A 134 10.75 -18.19 -5.00
CA LYS A 134 10.71 -19.39 -5.86
C LYS A 134 9.47 -19.42 -6.75
N THR A 135 8.33 -18.94 -6.25
CA THR A 135 7.08 -18.93 -6.99
C THR A 135 7.10 -17.89 -8.11
N ILE A 136 7.47 -16.65 -7.79
CA ILE A 136 7.57 -15.56 -8.78
C ILE A 136 8.68 -15.88 -9.80
N SER A 137 9.85 -16.34 -9.35
CA SER A 137 10.96 -16.78 -10.21
C SER A 137 10.51 -17.85 -11.21
N ARG A 138 9.75 -18.86 -10.76
CA ARG A 138 9.16 -19.86 -11.65
C ARG A 138 8.20 -19.23 -12.67
N TRP A 139 7.33 -18.30 -12.25
CA TRP A 139 6.42 -17.60 -13.16
C TRP A 139 7.20 -16.81 -14.21
N ILE A 140 8.23 -16.05 -13.83
CA ILE A 140 9.10 -15.31 -14.75
C ILE A 140 9.69 -16.26 -15.81
N SER A 141 10.27 -17.39 -15.39
CA SER A 141 10.85 -18.40 -16.30
C SER A 141 9.83 -19.04 -17.24
N GLN A 142 8.58 -19.17 -16.79
CA GLN A 142 7.49 -19.76 -17.57
C GLN A 142 6.94 -18.77 -18.60
N THR A 143 6.80 -17.49 -18.25
CA THR A 143 6.12 -16.48 -19.07
C THR A 143 7.04 -15.68 -19.99
N SER A 144 8.32 -15.53 -19.63
CA SER A 144 9.26 -14.69 -20.38
C SER A 144 9.84 -15.45 -21.58
N PHE A 145 9.77 -14.85 -22.78
CA PHE A 145 10.32 -15.41 -24.03
C PHE A 145 11.70 -14.87 -24.38
N SER A 146 12.02 -13.69 -23.88
CA SER A 146 13.34 -13.11 -23.89
C SER A 146 13.98 -13.23 -22.51
N PRO A 147 15.29 -13.00 -22.38
CA PRO A 147 15.88 -12.60 -21.11
C PRO A 147 15.06 -11.47 -20.46
N VAL A 148 15.11 -11.42 -19.13
CA VAL A 148 14.62 -10.27 -18.38
C VAL A 148 15.56 -9.10 -18.67
N TYR A 149 15.11 -8.19 -19.53
CA TYR A 149 15.87 -6.97 -19.83
C TYR A 149 15.65 -5.94 -18.74
N LEU A 150 16.73 -5.39 -18.19
CA LEU A 150 16.71 -4.34 -17.17
C LEU A 150 17.58 -3.17 -17.62
N ARG A 151 17.15 -1.95 -17.28
CA ARG A 151 17.69 -0.72 -17.88
C ARG A 151 19.08 -0.27 -17.44
N ASP A 152 19.56 -0.80 -16.32
CA ASP A 152 20.81 -0.40 -15.70
C ASP A 152 21.46 -1.58 -14.96
N LYS A 153 22.80 -1.53 -14.82
CA LYS A 153 23.57 -2.62 -14.23
C LYS A 153 23.19 -2.85 -12.78
N THR A 154 22.89 -1.78 -12.05
CA THR A 154 22.46 -1.87 -10.67
C THR A 154 21.16 -2.67 -10.54
N SER A 155 20.18 -2.42 -11.41
CA SER A 155 18.93 -3.17 -11.47
C SER A 155 19.18 -4.65 -11.76
N VAL A 156 20.11 -4.95 -12.68
CA VAL A 156 20.55 -6.32 -12.96
C VAL A 156 21.13 -6.99 -11.72
N ASP A 157 22.05 -6.32 -11.01
CA ASP A 157 22.72 -6.89 -9.84
C ASP A 157 21.79 -7.08 -8.64
N ILE A 158 20.80 -6.19 -8.48
CA ILE A 158 19.74 -6.34 -7.49
C ILE A 158 18.83 -7.52 -7.87
N PHE A 159 18.36 -7.56 -9.12
CA PHE A 159 17.39 -8.55 -9.55
C PHE A 159 17.98 -9.96 -9.63
N ARG A 160 19.29 -10.11 -9.87
CA ARG A 160 20.01 -11.39 -9.79
C ARG A 160 19.96 -12.03 -8.41
N GLN A 161 19.81 -11.25 -7.34
CA GLN A 161 19.62 -11.80 -5.98
C GLN A 161 18.24 -12.46 -5.81
N PHE A 162 17.30 -12.10 -6.68
CA PHE A 162 15.91 -12.57 -6.66
C PHE A 162 15.63 -13.67 -7.71
N TYR A 163 16.19 -13.53 -8.92
CA TYR A 163 15.91 -14.39 -10.08
C TYR A 163 17.18 -14.98 -10.69
N ASP A 164 17.26 -16.31 -10.74
CA ASP A 164 18.44 -17.05 -11.24
C ASP A 164 18.40 -17.32 -12.76
N GLY A 165 17.35 -16.89 -13.47
CA GLY A 165 17.22 -17.11 -14.91
C GLY A 165 17.98 -16.08 -15.77
N PRO A 166 17.79 -16.12 -17.11
CA PRO A 166 18.47 -15.19 -18.01
C PRO A 166 18.06 -13.73 -17.74
N ILE A 167 19.02 -12.92 -17.34
CA ILE A 167 18.89 -11.47 -17.14
C ILE A 167 19.94 -10.77 -17.99
N GLU A 168 19.54 -9.75 -18.73
CA GLU A 168 20.44 -8.97 -19.58
C GLU A 168 20.22 -7.47 -19.35
N TYR A 169 21.31 -6.71 -19.37
CA TYR A 169 21.25 -5.26 -19.39
C TYR A 169 20.92 -4.77 -20.81
N MET A 170 19.96 -3.86 -20.92
CA MET A 170 19.57 -3.20 -22.17
C MET A 170 19.28 -1.74 -21.86
N PRO A 171 19.64 -0.74 -22.68
CA PRO A 171 19.38 0.66 -22.37
C PRO A 171 17.88 0.96 -22.19
N ASP A 172 17.55 2.01 -21.46
CA ASP A 172 16.16 2.44 -21.24
C ASP A 172 15.44 2.74 -22.57
N SER A 173 14.17 2.33 -22.72
CA SER A 173 13.42 2.49 -23.97
C SER A 173 13.26 3.94 -24.43
N SER A 174 13.43 4.92 -23.54
CA SER A 174 13.41 6.34 -23.92
C SER A 174 14.51 6.75 -24.91
N PHE A 175 15.60 5.99 -25.02
CA PHE A 175 16.61 6.24 -26.05
C PHE A 175 16.08 6.08 -27.48
N SER A 176 14.95 5.39 -27.68
CA SER A 176 14.27 5.30 -28.98
C SER A 176 13.48 6.56 -29.36
N ILE A 177 13.42 7.60 -28.51
CA ILE A 177 12.59 8.79 -28.77
C ILE A 177 12.95 9.51 -30.08
N ARG A 178 14.24 9.53 -30.44
CA ARG A 178 14.72 10.23 -31.63
C ARG A 178 14.30 9.54 -32.93
N SER A 179 14.24 8.21 -32.93
CA SER A 179 13.76 7.42 -34.07
C SER A 179 12.28 7.66 -34.40
N ILE A 180 11.47 8.11 -33.42
CA ILE A 180 10.03 8.34 -33.60
C ILE A 180 9.66 9.83 -33.71
N TYR A 181 10.46 10.72 -33.13
CA TYR A 181 10.35 12.17 -33.27
C TYR A 181 11.68 12.74 -33.71
N LYS A 182 11.82 13.07 -34.99
CA LYS A 182 13.02 13.78 -35.46
C LYS A 182 12.99 15.19 -34.88
N LYS A 183 14.16 15.78 -34.68
CA LYS A 183 14.27 17.14 -34.12
C LYS A 183 13.40 18.15 -34.88
N ALA A 184 13.38 18.07 -36.21
CA ALA A 184 12.56 18.93 -37.06
C ALA A 184 11.06 18.80 -36.80
N ASP A 185 10.56 17.61 -36.46
CA ASP A 185 9.14 17.35 -36.18
C ASP A 185 8.69 18.07 -34.90
N LEU A 186 9.63 18.36 -34.00
CA LEU A 186 9.38 19.06 -32.73
C LEU A 186 9.38 20.58 -32.87
N TYR A 187 9.87 21.13 -33.99
CA TYR A 187 10.01 22.58 -34.17
C TYR A 187 8.68 23.32 -34.04
N GLY A 188 7.60 22.77 -34.61
CA GLY A 188 6.28 23.39 -34.53
C GLY A 188 5.73 23.47 -33.10
N HIS A 189 6.07 22.51 -32.22
CA HIS A 189 5.72 22.60 -30.80
C HIS A 189 6.55 23.66 -30.09
N PHE A 190 7.86 23.68 -30.34
CA PHE A 190 8.78 24.66 -29.79
C PHE A 190 8.41 26.10 -30.17
N ASP A 191 8.11 26.33 -31.45
CA ASP A 191 7.80 27.66 -31.97
C ASP A 191 6.47 28.19 -31.43
N ARG A 192 5.41 27.35 -31.42
CA ARG A 192 4.13 27.70 -30.78
C ARG A 192 4.28 28.05 -29.31
N PHE A 193 5.11 27.31 -28.57
CA PHE A 193 5.38 27.64 -27.17
C PHE A 193 6.01 29.03 -27.03
N ARG A 194 6.99 29.35 -27.89
CA ARG A 194 7.66 30.66 -27.87
C ARG A 194 6.71 31.79 -28.23
N GLU A 195 5.88 31.61 -29.25
CA GLU A 195 4.85 32.59 -29.64
C GLU A 195 3.84 32.81 -28.52
N LYS A 196 3.27 31.73 -27.96
CA LYS A 196 2.32 31.77 -26.83
C LYS A 196 2.89 32.56 -25.64
N ASN A 197 4.16 32.36 -25.33
CA ASN A 197 4.83 32.97 -24.19
C ASN A 197 5.62 34.25 -24.52
N LYS A 198 5.48 34.80 -25.73
CA LYS A 198 6.17 36.02 -26.20
C LYS A 198 7.69 35.98 -26.00
N ILE A 199 8.31 34.85 -26.36
CA ILE A 199 9.75 34.59 -26.23
C ILE A 199 10.45 34.90 -27.57
N SER A 200 11.09 36.06 -27.66
CA SER A 200 11.72 36.54 -28.90
C SER A 200 13.04 35.84 -29.25
N THR A 201 13.74 35.27 -28.27
CA THR A 201 15.02 34.56 -28.48
C THR A 201 14.82 33.06 -28.67
N SER A 202 15.69 32.44 -29.47
CA SER A 202 15.82 30.97 -29.52
C SER A 202 16.79 30.44 -28.46
N ASN A 203 17.48 31.32 -27.74
CA ASN A 203 18.48 30.97 -26.74
C ASN A 203 17.81 30.65 -25.40
N LEU A 204 17.35 29.41 -25.22
CA LEU A 204 16.61 28.99 -24.02
C LEU A 204 17.52 28.23 -23.05
N LEU A 205 17.44 28.61 -21.77
CA LEU A 205 17.91 27.79 -20.66
C LEU A 205 16.70 27.07 -20.07
N VAL A 206 16.66 25.75 -20.19
CA VAL A 206 15.56 24.93 -19.62
C VAL A 206 16.03 24.34 -18.29
N VAL A 207 15.27 24.59 -17.23
CA VAL A 207 15.59 24.15 -15.87
C VAL A 207 14.50 23.25 -15.32
N ASN A 208 14.89 22.06 -14.87
CA ASN A 208 14.04 21.14 -14.12
C ASN A 208 14.61 20.90 -12.71
N ILE A 209 13.78 20.98 -11.68
CA ILE A 209 14.19 20.82 -10.28
C ILE A 209 13.27 19.84 -9.59
N LYS A 210 13.88 18.92 -8.82
CA LYS A 210 13.18 18.05 -7.88
C LYS A 210 13.34 18.59 -6.46
N PRO A 211 12.26 18.78 -5.68
CA PRO A 211 12.34 19.30 -4.32
C PRO A 211 13.29 18.48 -3.43
N GLU A 212 13.25 17.15 -3.57
CA GLU A 212 14.04 16.19 -2.78
C GLU A 212 15.56 16.34 -2.96
N TYR A 213 16.02 16.91 -4.09
CA TYR A 213 17.45 17.01 -4.41
C TYR A 213 18.00 18.40 -4.10
N LEU A 214 17.15 19.36 -3.71
CA LEU A 214 17.55 20.72 -3.45
C LEU A 214 18.19 20.83 -2.04
N ASP A 215 19.51 20.95 -2.00
CA ASP A 215 20.33 21.09 -0.78
C ASP A 215 20.73 22.55 -0.48
N ILE A 216 20.22 23.50 -1.25
CA ILE A 216 20.45 24.94 -1.11
C ILE A 216 19.12 25.69 -0.97
N SER A 217 19.16 26.95 -0.53
CA SER A 217 17.96 27.78 -0.50
C SER A 217 17.50 28.15 -1.92
N ILE A 218 16.18 28.27 -2.10
CA ILE A 218 15.57 28.64 -3.38
C ILE A 218 16.06 30.03 -3.83
N GLU A 219 16.26 30.94 -2.89
CA GLU A 219 16.77 32.29 -3.11
C GLU A 219 18.20 32.29 -3.64
N SER A 220 19.05 31.38 -3.14
CA SER A 220 20.42 31.24 -3.62
C SER A 220 20.44 30.71 -5.06
N LEU A 221 19.57 29.73 -5.35
CA LEU A 221 19.42 29.22 -6.71
C LEU A 221 18.85 30.28 -7.66
N ALA A 222 17.86 31.07 -7.23
CA ALA A 222 17.29 32.16 -8.02
C ALA A 222 18.37 33.19 -8.40
N LYS A 223 19.15 33.65 -7.41
CA LYS A 223 20.26 34.59 -7.63
C LYS A 223 21.28 34.06 -8.63
N TYR A 224 21.62 32.78 -8.53
CA TYR A 224 22.54 32.13 -9.47
C TYR A 224 21.96 32.12 -10.89
N LEU A 225 20.71 31.68 -11.05
CA LEU A 225 20.06 31.60 -12.35
C LEU A 225 19.85 32.98 -12.98
N ASP A 226 19.51 34.01 -12.19
CA ASP A 226 19.41 35.39 -12.67
C ASP A 226 20.74 35.84 -13.30
N SER A 227 21.83 35.72 -12.55
CA SER A 227 23.18 36.08 -13.02
C SER A 227 23.60 35.27 -14.24
N TYR A 228 23.38 33.96 -14.22
CA TYR A 228 23.77 33.07 -15.30
C TYR A 228 23.00 33.36 -16.60
N CYS A 229 21.70 33.65 -16.52
CA CYS A 229 20.89 33.99 -17.68
C CYS A 229 21.24 35.35 -18.26
N GLU A 230 21.53 36.35 -17.42
CA GLU A 230 21.95 37.68 -17.85
C GLU A 230 23.29 37.62 -18.59
N GLN A 231 24.29 36.94 -18.02
CA GLN A 231 25.63 36.81 -18.61
C GLN A 231 25.64 36.10 -19.96
N ASN A 232 24.76 35.12 -20.15
CA ASN A 232 24.71 34.28 -21.35
C ASN A 232 23.55 34.62 -22.30
N ASN A 233 22.78 35.66 -22.00
CA ASN A 233 21.61 36.09 -22.76
C ASN A 233 20.60 34.95 -23.02
N TYR A 234 20.25 34.20 -21.97
CA TYR A 234 19.24 33.15 -22.03
C TYR A 234 17.86 33.68 -21.65
N HIS A 235 16.81 33.16 -22.28
CA HIS A 235 15.47 33.18 -21.70
C HIS A 235 15.27 31.92 -20.85
N LEU A 236 14.94 32.09 -19.58
CA LEU A 236 14.81 30.99 -18.63
C LEU A 236 13.43 30.34 -18.74
N VAL A 237 13.40 29.02 -18.90
CA VAL A 237 12.18 28.20 -18.88
C VAL A 237 12.23 27.24 -17.71
N LEU A 238 11.27 27.34 -16.80
CA LEU A 238 11.10 26.45 -15.67
C LEU A 238 10.13 25.33 -16.06
N LEU A 239 10.64 24.11 -16.21
CA LEU A 239 9.93 22.96 -16.78
C LEU A 239 9.74 21.84 -15.73
N PRO A 240 8.52 21.64 -15.20
CA PRO A 240 8.23 20.48 -14.37
C PRO A 240 8.16 19.22 -15.24
N LEU A 241 8.89 18.18 -14.84
CA LEU A 241 8.89 16.88 -15.55
C LEU A 241 8.28 15.78 -14.68
N GLY A 242 8.26 15.93 -13.36
CA GLY A 242 7.57 15.04 -12.44
C GLY A 242 6.64 15.81 -11.52
N LEU A 243 5.41 16.09 -11.95
CA LEU A 243 4.42 16.77 -11.11
C LEU A 243 4.11 15.94 -9.85
N CYS A 244 4.16 14.60 -9.97
CA CYS A 244 4.03 13.66 -8.85
C CYS A 244 5.16 13.72 -7.80
N HIS A 245 6.24 14.45 -8.08
CA HIS A 245 7.35 14.69 -7.16
C HIS A 245 7.35 16.11 -6.57
N GLY A 246 6.33 16.92 -6.87
CA GLY A 246 6.27 18.31 -6.44
C GLY A 246 7.17 19.27 -7.24
N ASP A 247 7.61 18.89 -8.45
CA ASP A 247 8.42 19.75 -9.33
C ASP A 247 7.77 21.14 -9.52
N LEU A 248 6.46 21.18 -9.77
CA LEU A 248 5.75 22.45 -9.98
C LEU A 248 5.78 23.33 -8.73
N LEU A 249 5.69 22.75 -7.54
CA LEU A 249 5.70 23.50 -6.28
C LEU A 249 7.04 24.22 -6.08
N VAL A 250 8.16 23.51 -6.28
CA VAL A 250 9.49 24.11 -6.14
C VAL A 250 9.78 25.13 -7.24
N LEU A 251 9.36 24.86 -8.49
CA LEU A 251 9.55 25.80 -9.60
C LEU A 251 8.68 27.06 -9.46
N THR A 252 7.47 26.94 -8.89
CA THR A 252 6.62 28.10 -8.57
C THR A 252 7.25 28.98 -7.49
N LYS A 253 7.81 28.37 -6.44
CA LYS A 253 8.56 29.12 -5.42
C LYS A 253 9.80 29.80 -6.02
N LEU A 254 10.54 29.10 -6.88
CA LEU A 254 11.69 29.67 -7.57
C LEU A 254 11.29 30.86 -8.45
N SER A 255 10.20 30.73 -9.22
CA SER A 255 9.63 31.79 -10.06
C SER A 255 9.38 33.08 -9.28
N PHE A 256 8.89 32.99 -8.04
CA PHE A 256 8.66 34.15 -7.17
C PHE A 256 9.95 34.93 -6.82
N PHE A 257 11.09 34.25 -6.72
CA PHE A 257 12.36 34.86 -6.32
C PHE A 257 13.23 35.33 -7.51
N LEU A 258 12.93 34.88 -8.72
CA LEU A 258 13.65 35.25 -9.94
C LEU A 258 13.34 36.69 -10.35
N LYS A 259 14.38 37.47 -10.65
CA LYS A 259 14.26 38.82 -11.23
C LYS A 259 14.38 38.78 -12.75
N HIS A 260 15.12 37.82 -13.29
CA HIS A 260 15.30 37.64 -14.72
C HIS A 260 13.99 37.23 -15.38
N LYS A 261 13.78 37.68 -16.63
CA LYS A 261 12.59 37.30 -17.39
C LYS A 261 12.59 35.79 -17.63
N HIS A 262 11.51 35.13 -17.21
CA HIS A 262 11.39 33.68 -17.30
C HIS A 262 9.97 33.26 -17.66
N THR A 263 9.81 31.99 -18.05
CA THR A 263 8.53 31.34 -18.30
C THR A 263 8.42 30.10 -17.44
N LEU A 264 7.38 30.03 -16.62
CA LEU A 264 7.04 28.82 -15.86
C LEU A 264 5.96 28.04 -16.61
N VAL A 265 6.24 26.77 -16.91
CA VAL A 265 5.23 25.85 -17.44
C VAL A 265 4.40 25.34 -16.26
N ASN A 266 3.21 25.92 -16.05
CA ASN A 266 2.32 25.62 -14.91
C ASN A 266 0.91 25.17 -15.32
N THR A 267 0.61 25.13 -16.61
CA THR A 267 -0.68 24.78 -17.20
C THR A 267 -0.45 24.10 -18.55
N ASP A 268 -1.51 23.48 -19.10
CA ASP A 268 -1.48 22.83 -20.42
C ASP A 268 -0.31 21.84 -20.60
N PHE A 269 -0.07 20.98 -19.61
CA PHE A 269 1.08 20.08 -19.64
C PHE A 269 1.00 19.14 -20.85
N CYS A 270 2.03 19.18 -21.69
CA CYS A 270 2.14 18.41 -22.92
C CYS A 270 3.52 17.73 -22.98
N LEU A 271 3.54 16.42 -23.20
CA LEU A 271 4.75 15.60 -23.30
C LEU A 271 5.59 16.03 -24.50
N ILE A 272 4.96 16.18 -25.67
CA ILE A 272 5.68 16.52 -26.90
C ILE A 272 6.17 17.98 -26.87
N GLU A 273 5.43 18.89 -26.25
CA GLU A 273 5.92 20.26 -26.01
C GLU A 273 7.12 20.25 -25.05
N SER A 274 7.04 19.53 -23.92
CA SER A 274 8.14 19.38 -22.97
C SER A 274 9.40 18.80 -23.63
N LEU A 275 9.23 17.76 -24.46
CA LEU A 275 10.29 17.18 -25.27
C LEU A 275 10.89 18.20 -26.25
N SER A 276 10.05 19.00 -26.91
CA SER A 276 10.50 20.04 -27.84
C SER A 276 11.35 21.12 -27.15
N LEU A 277 10.96 21.52 -25.93
CA LEU A 277 11.71 22.49 -25.12
C LEU A 277 13.10 21.95 -24.77
N ILE A 278 13.20 20.69 -24.34
CA ILE A 278 14.49 20.06 -24.05
C ILE A 278 15.32 19.91 -25.34
N ALA A 279 14.71 19.49 -26.45
CA ALA A 279 15.42 19.26 -27.71
C ALA A 279 16.00 20.54 -28.33
N TYR A 280 15.33 21.68 -28.17
CA TYR A 280 15.74 22.98 -28.71
C TYR A 280 16.38 23.92 -27.68
N ALA A 281 16.53 23.49 -26.43
CA ALA A 281 17.26 24.26 -25.43
C ALA A 281 18.71 24.49 -25.87
N SER A 282 19.25 25.66 -25.57
CA SER A 282 20.68 25.92 -25.68
C SER A 282 21.45 25.24 -24.55
N LEU A 283 20.80 25.07 -23.40
CA LEU A 283 21.31 24.32 -22.26
C LEU A 283 20.12 23.77 -21.46
N TYR A 284 20.21 22.52 -21.04
CA TYR A 284 19.29 21.91 -20.09
C TYR A 284 20.02 21.62 -18.78
N ILE A 285 19.52 22.20 -17.68
CA ILE A 285 19.98 21.94 -16.30
C ILE A 285 18.84 21.21 -15.58
N GLY A 286 19.06 19.98 -15.14
CA GLY A 286 17.96 19.18 -14.64
C GLY A 286 18.30 18.17 -13.57
N CYS A 287 17.25 17.69 -12.89
CA CYS A 287 17.28 16.55 -11.96
C CYS A 287 16.63 15.29 -12.55
N SER A 288 15.95 15.39 -13.68
CA SER A 288 15.21 14.29 -14.30
C SER A 288 16.11 13.33 -15.11
N TYR A 289 15.98 12.03 -14.83
CA TYR A 289 16.62 10.94 -15.59
C TYR A 289 16.22 10.96 -17.07
N HIS A 290 14.91 11.01 -17.34
CA HIS A 290 14.38 11.04 -18.71
C HIS A 290 14.59 12.40 -19.39
N GLY A 291 14.70 13.49 -18.62
CA GLY A 291 15.13 14.78 -19.16
C GLY A 291 16.58 14.74 -19.67
N ALA A 292 17.48 14.08 -18.93
CA ALA A 292 18.86 13.85 -19.36
C ALA A 292 18.96 12.97 -20.61
N ILE A 293 18.19 11.88 -20.68
CA ILE A 293 18.12 11.04 -21.89
C ILE A 293 17.61 11.84 -23.08
N SER A 294 16.55 12.64 -22.90
CA SER A 294 16.00 13.50 -23.94
C SER A 294 17.06 14.48 -24.44
N ALA A 295 17.74 15.21 -23.55
CA ALA A 295 18.80 16.14 -23.92
C ALA A 295 19.93 15.45 -24.70
N ALA A 296 20.37 14.27 -24.24
CA ALA A 296 21.41 13.49 -24.92
C ALA A 296 21.02 13.07 -26.35
N CYS A 297 19.78 12.60 -26.55
CA CYS A 297 19.28 12.17 -27.86
C CYS A 297 19.27 13.32 -28.89
N TYR A 298 18.96 14.55 -28.46
CA TYR A 298 18.81 15.71 -29.34
C TYR A 298 20.05 16.62 -29.41
N LYS A 299 21.19 16.18 -28.87
CA LYS A 299 22.45 16.94 -28.82
C LYS A 299 22.29 18.27 -28.06
N THR A 300 21.42 18.30 -27.06
CA THR A 300 21.25 19.45 -26.18
C THR A 300 22.34 19.40 -25.11
N PRO A 301 23.12 20.48 -24.91
CA PRO A 301 24.04 20.58 -23.78
C PRO A 301 23.31 20.30 -22.46
N LEU A 302 23.89 19.43 -21.63
CA LEU A 302 23.23 18.88 -20.43
C LEU A 302 24.11 19.06 -19.19
N ILE A 303 23.53 19.64 -18.14
CA ILE A 303 24.05 19.57 -16.77
C ILE A 303 23.05 18.80 -15.92
N LEU A 304 23.48 17.65 -15.39
CA LEU A 304 22.66 16.85 -14.49
C LEU A 304 23.05 17.12 -13.03
N VAL A 305 22.08 17.48 -12.20
CA VAL A 305 22.22 17.57 -10.75
C VAL A 305 21.38 16.46 -10.10
N ALA A 306 22.04 15.40 -9.62
CA ALA A 306 21.37 14.24 -9.04
C ALA A 306 22.23 13.54 -7.97
N PRO A 307 21.67 13.17 -6.80
CA PRO A 307 22.42 12.66 -5.65
C PRO A 307 22.95 11.23 -5.86
N ARG A 308 24.13 10.90 -5.28
CA ARG A 308 24.84 9.60 -5.46
C ARG A 308 24.07 8.38 -4.94
N ASN A 309 23.08 8.57 -4.09
CA ASN A 309 22.27 7.48 -3.53
C ASN A 309 21.32 6.83 -4.57
N LEU A 310 21.25 7.37 -5.79
CA LEU A 310 20.44 6.85 -6.88
C LEU A 310 21.32 6.33 -8.01
N HIS A 311 21.64 5.04 -7.93
CA HIS A 311 22.60 4.35 -8.81
C HIS A 311 22.26 4.40 -10.30
N LYS A 312 20.97 4.53 -10.67
CA LYS A 312 20.55 4.71 -12.08
C LYS A 312 21.26 5.87 -12.78
N PHE A 313 21.57 6.94 -12.05
CA PHE A 313 22.27 8.10 -12.61
C PHE A 313 23.78 7.87 -12.72
N ASP A 314 24.36 6.96 -11.93
CA ASP A 314 25.77 6.58 -12.04
C ASP A 314 25.97 5.80 -13.34
N ASP A 315 25.10 4.81 -13.58
CA ASP A 315 25.11 4.00 -14.80
C ASP A 315 24.87 4.88 -16.04
N LEU A 316 23.89 5.78 -16.02
CA LEU A 316 23.63 6.72 -17.12
C LEU A 316 24.81 7.67 -17.39
N GLN A 317 25.46 8.16 -16.34
CA GLN A 317 26.65 9.00 -16.48
C GLN A 317 27.80 8.22 -17.13
N ILE A 318 28.03 6.98 -16.73
CA ILE A 318 29.07 6.11 -17.32
C ILE A 318 28.78 5.86 -18.80
N GLU A 319 27.53 5.56 -19.15
CA GLU A 319 27.11 5.26 -20.51
C GLU A 319 27.25 6.45 -21.45
N LEU A 320 26.81 7.63 -21.03
CA LEU A 320 26.80 8.82 -21.89
C LEU A 320 28.08 9.67 -21.74
N GLY A 321 28.74 9.63 -20.59
CA GLY A 321 29.96 10.38 -20.30
C GLY A 321 29.75 11.89 -20.09
N PHE A 322 28.58 12.32 -19.63
CA PHE A 322 28.33 13.72 -19.28
C PHE A 322 28.82 14.06 -17.86
N LYS A 323 28.95 15.36 -17.57
CA LYS A 323 29.27 15.86 -16.23
C LYS A 323 28.01 15.83 -15.35
N ARG A 324 28.10 15.14 -14.22
CA ARG A 324 27.07 15.11 -13.19
C ARG A 324 27.56 15.78 -11.92
N TYR A 325 26.70 16.61 -11.34
CA TYR A 325 26.85 17.16 -10.01
C TYR A 325 25.99 16.35 -9.04
N THR A 326 26.55 16.09 -7.87
CA THR A 326 25.89 15.25 -6.86
C THR A 326 24.98 16.06 -5.94
N SER A 327 25.07 17.39 -6.00
CA SER A 327 24.20 18.31 -5.27
C SER A 327 24.17 19.69 -5.96
N TRP A 328 23.20 20.53 -5.63
CA TRP A 328 23.13 21.89 -6.16
C TRP A 328 24.23 22.76 -5.56
N LEU A 329 24.60 22.57 -4.29
CA LEU A 329 25.73 23.27 -3.69
C LEU A 329 27.01 23.04 -4.50
N GLN A 330 27.32 21.77 -4.82
CA GLN A 330 28.50 21.43 -5.62
C GLN A 330 28.45 22.06 -7.03
N PHE A 331 27.27 22.12 -7.63
CA PHE A 331 27.09 22.77 -8.93
C PHE A 331 27.36 24.27 -8.86
N LEU A 332 26.79 24.97 -7.87
CA LEU A 332 26.97 26.41 -7.69
C LEU A 332 28.42 26.81 -7.36
N GLU A 333 29.14 25.97 -6.62
CA GLU A 333 30.55 26.22 -6.25
C GLU A 333 31.55 25.93 -7.39
N SER A 334 31.13 25.26 -8.46
CA SER A 334 32.04 24.91 -9.55
C SER A 334 32.19 26.02 -10.58
N GLU A 335 33.37 26.12 -11.21
CA GLU A 335 33.56 26.95 -12.41
C GLU A 335 32.70 26.37 -13.54
N ASN A 336 31.51 26.95 -13.71
CA ASN A 336 30.45 26.43 -14.56
C ASN A 336 30.72 26.73 -16.04
N SER A 337 31.47 25.84 -16.71
CA SER A 337 31.57 25.83 -18.17
C SER A 337 30.44 25.02 -18.80
N VAL A 338 29.91 25.52 -19.92
CA VAL A 338 28.97 24.76 -20.76
C VAL A 338 29.68 23.49 -21.24
N PRO A 339 29.06 22.30 -21.15
CA PRO A 339 29.69 21.07 -21.60
C PRO A 339 30.00 21.11 -23.11
N GLU A 340 31.29 21.07 -23.47
CA GLU A 340 31.73 21.15 -24.87
C GLU A 340 31.43 19.86 -25.67
N ASP A 341 31.34 18.70 -25.01
CA ASP A 341 31.31 17.38 -25.67
C ASP A 341 29.90 16.82 -25.95
N SER A 342 28.95 17.69 -26.30
CA SER A 342 27.58 17.27 -26.66
C SER A 342 27.53 16.31 -27.85
N TYR A 343 28.55 16.34 -28.71
CA TYR A 343 28.67 15.45 -29.88
C TYR A 343 29.00 14.00 -29.49
N SER A 344 29.95 13.78 -28.56
CA SER A 344 30.26 12.43 -28.06
C SER A 344 29.07 11.82 -27.33
N ILE A 345 28.40 12.61 -26.48
CA ILE A 345 27.18 12.18 -25.77
C ILE A 345 26.11 11.70 -26.78
N GLN A 346 25.86 12.49 -27.83
CA GLN A 346 24.90 12.11 -28.86
C GLN A 346 25.34 10.83 -29.59
N LYS A 347 26.61 10.69 -29.96
CA LYS A 347 27.13 9.49 -30.63
C LYS A 347 26.87 8.24 -29.78
N LYS A 348 27.13 8.31 -28.47
CA LYS A 348 26.83 7.20 -27.55
C LYS A 348 25.33 6.94 -27.43
N SER A 349 24.50 7.98 -27.31
CA SER A 349 23.03 7.82 -27.28
C SER A 349 22.50 7.12 -28.54
N LYS A 350 23.06 7.43 -29.73
CA LYS A 350 22.72 6.76 -30.99
C LYS A 350 23.10 5.28 -30.98
N MET A 351 24.25 4.92 -30.41
CA MET A 351 24.65 3.52 -30.27
C MET A 351 23.70 2.75 -29.32
N LEU A 352 23.18 3.41 -28.28
CA LEU A 352 22.17 2.83 -27.39
C LEU A 352 20.83 2.66 -28.12
N GLU A 353 20.40 3.65 -28.90
CA GLU A 353 19.23 3.57 -29.78
C GLU A 353 19.33 2.41 -30.77
N GLU A 354 20.47 2.22 -31.43
CA GLU A 354 20.71 1.10 -32.37
C GLU A 354 20.57 -0.28 -31.71
N LYS A 355 20.97 -0.42 -30.43
CA LYS A 355 20.74 -1.66 -29.67
C LYS A 355 19.25 -1.93 -29.44
N LEU A 356 18.44 -0.88 -29.24
CA LEU A 356 17.00 -0.99 -29.02
C LEU A 356 16.23 -1.38 -30.27
N GLU A 357 16.73 -1.08 -31.48
CA GLU A 357 16.05 -1.51 -32.71
C GLU A 357 15.91 -3.03 -32.80
N GLY A 358 16.89 -3.78 -32.28
CA GLY A 358 16.79 -5.23 -32.15
C GLY A 358 15.66 -5.68 -31.23
N HIS A 359 15.46 -4.99 -30.10
CA HIS A 359 14.37 -5.25 -29.15
C HIS A 359 13.00 -5.01 -29.79
N TRP A 360 12.81 -3.88 -30.47
CA TRP A 360 11.54 -3.56 -31.15
C TRP A 360 11.27 -4.49 -32.34
N THR A 361 12.29 -4.84 -33.11
CA THR A 361 12.18 -5.83 -34.19
C THR A 361 11.74 -7.19 -33.65
N TYR A 362 12.28 -7.60 -32.50
CA TYR A 362 11.88 -8.84 -31.84
C TYR A 362 10.42 -8.80 -31.36
N ILE A 363 9.98 -7.71 -30.73
CA ILE A 363 8.57 -7.51 -30.34
C ILE A 363 7.66 -7.61 -31.57
N ASN A 364 7.98 -6.92 -32.66
CA ASN A 364 7.18 -6.94 -33.89
C ASN A 364 7.11 -8.33 -34.52
N LYS A 365 8.21 -9.10 -34.47
CA LYS A 365 8.22 -10.49 -34.91
C LYS A 365 7.33 -11.36 -34.03
N LEU A 366 7.36 -11.17 -32.70
CA LEU A 366 6.52 -11.93 -31.76
C LEU A 366 5.03 -11.67 -31.99
N ILE A 367 4.61 -10.40 -32.12
CA ILE A 367 3.18 -10.08 -32.33
C ILE A 367 2.69 -10.56 -33.69
N SER A 368 3.52 -10.48 -34.74
CA SER A 368 3.15 -10.87 -36.11
C SER A 368 3.11 -12.38 -36.34
N SER A 369 3.91 -13.16 -35.60
CA SER A 369 4.01 -14.63 -35.76
C SER A 369 2.95 -15.40 -34.98
N TYR A 370 1.83 -14.77 -34.65
CA TYR A 370 0.82 -15.26 -33.69
C TYR A 370 0.49 -16.75 -33.90
N SER A 371 1.06 -17.58 -33.04
CA SER A 371 0.73 -18.99 -32.86
C SER A 371 0.42 -19.21 -31.38
N PRO A 372 -0.62 -19.96 -31.02
CA PRO A 372 -0.92 -20.28 -29.63
C PRO A 372 0.34 -20.77 -28.93
N PHE A 373 0.69 -20.08 -27.83
CA PHE A 373 1.85 -20.35 -26.98
C PHE A 373 2.03 -21.86 -26.77
N SER A 374 3.11 -22.41 -27.36
CA SER A 374 3.40 -23.85 -27.41
C SER A 374 4.20 -24.36 -26.22
N LYS A 375 4.82 -23.46 -25.46
CA LYS A 375 5.54 -23.81 -24.22
C LYS A 375 4.48 -24.26 -23.20
N ARG A 376 4.65 -25.43 -22.59
CA ARG A 376 3.68 -25.98 -21.64
C ARG A 376 3.70 -25.12 -20.37
N ILE A 377 2.79 -24.15 -20.25
CA ILE A 377 2.61 -23.40 -19.00
C ILE A 377 1.99 -24.36 -17.98
N GLU A 378 2.67 -24.56 -16.84
CA GLU A 378 2.01 -25.17 -15.69
C GLU A 378 0.85 -24.26 -15.28
N ARG A 379 -0.37 -24.79 -15.27
CA ARG A 379 -1.55 -24.02 -14.85
C ARG A 379 -1.23 -23.31 -13.52
N LEU A 380 -1.70 -22.07 -13.40
CA LEU A 380 -1.89 -21.47 -12.08
C LEU A 380 -2.48 -22.56 -11.16
N PRO A 381 -1.95 -22.77 -9.94
CA PRO A 381 -2.54 -23.73 -9.00
C PRO A 381 -4.07 -23.67 -9.04
N GLU A 382 -4.79 -24.80 -9.01
CA GLU A 382 -6.28 -24.87 -9.17
C GLU A 382 -7.11 -23.95 -8.24
N ARG A 383 -6.45 -23.24 -7.32
CA ARG A 383 -6.93 -22.29 -6.33
C ARG A 383 -7.03 -20.84 -6.84
N HIS A 384 -6.64 -20.57 -8.08
CA HIS A 384 -6.72 -19.26 -8.73
C HIS A 384 -8.06 -19.14 -9.47
N PRO A 385 -9.10 -18.49 -8.91
CA PRO A 385 -10.38 -18.37 -9.58
C PRO A 385 -10.24 -17.69 -10.94
N ASN A 386 -10.98 -18.22 -11.91
CA ASN A 386 -11.22 -17.60 -13.22
C ASN A 386 -12.00 -16.27 -13.13
N GLN A 387 -12.20 -15.69 -11.94
CA GLN A 387 -12.89 -14.42 -11.78
C GLN A 387 -12.11 -13.31 -12.50
N LEU A 388 -12.83 -12.69 -13.42
CA LEU A 388 -12.46 -11.46 -14.09
C LEU A 388 -13.24 -10.33 -13.41
N PRO A 389 -12.60 -9.18 -13.13
CA PRO A 389 -11.21 -8.81 -13.45
C PRO A 389 -10.17 -9.16 -12.35
N ILE A 390 -8.86 -9.10 -12.67
CA ILE A 390 -7.80 -9.25 -11.65
C ILE A 390 -7.73 -7.99 -10.81
N THR A 391 -7.87 -8.13 -9.49
CA THR A 391 -7.74 -7.03 -8.51
C THR A 391 -6.38 -7.08 -7.81
N ARG A 392 -5.97 -5.96 -7.21
CA ARG A 392 -4.78 -5.88 -6.34
C ARG A 392 -4.83 -6.94 -5.22
N GLN A 393 -6.00 -7.10 -4.61
CA GLN A 393 -6.25 -8.09 -3.58
C GLN A 393 -6.10 -9.53 -4.09
N TYR A 394 -6.51 -9.81 -5.34
CA TYR A 394 -6.27 -11.12 -5.95
C TYR A 394 -4.77 -11.41 -6.07
N ILE A 395 -3.96 -10.42 -6.43
CA ILE A 395 -2.50 -10.54 -6.55
C ILE A 395 -1.90 -10.77 -5.16
N PHE A 396 -2.32 -10.02 -4.15
CA PHE A 396 -1.93 -10.26 -2.76
C PHE A 396 -2.25 -11.69 -2.33
N ASN A 397 -3.50 -12.11 -2.48
CA ASN A 397 -3.95 -13.44 -2.09
C ASN A 397 -3.20 -14.53 -2.86
N SER A 398 -2.87 -14.29 -4.13
CA SER A 398 -2.08 -15.20 -4.97
C SER A 398 -0.64 -15.34 -4.49
N LEU A 399 -0.09 -14.30 -3.89
CA LEU A 399 1.23 -14.31 -3.28
C LEU A 399 1.17 -14.94 -1.88
N THR A 400 0.25 -14.49 -1.02
CA THR A 400 0.15 -14.89 0.39
C THR A 400 -0.48 -16.26 0.62
N SER A 401 -1.03 -16.88 -0.42
CA SER A 401 -1.61 -18.23 -0.36
C SER A 401 -0.58 -19.37 -0.43
N LYS A 402 0.50 -19.24 0.33
CA LYS A 402 0.85 -20.35 1.22
C LYS A 402 0.27 -20.01 2.59
N PRO A 403 -0.94 -20.50 2.95
CA PRO A 403 -1.19 -20.69 4.35
C PRO A 403 -0.11 -21.64 4.84
N GLU A 404 0.78 -21.13 5.69
CA GLU A 404 1.70 -21.97 6.43
C GLU A 404 0.83 -22.97 7.18
N PHE A 405 0.92 -24.21 6.75
CA PHE A 405 0.33 -25.29 7.47
C PHE A 405 1.18 -25.47 8.72
N ASN A 406 0.71 -24.92 9.84
CA ASN A 406 1.39 -25.14 11.10
C ASN A 406 1.17 -26.62 11.48
N ASN A 407 2.13 -27.48 11.10
CA ASN A 407 2.10 -28.91 11.41
C ASN A 407 1.85 -29.19 12.91
N ASN A 408 2.12 -28.22 13.78
CA ASN A 408 1.93 -28.31 15.22
C ASN A 408 0.53 -27.90 15.72
N ARG A 409 -0.41 -27.42 14.87
CA ARG A 409 -1.76 -26.95 15.29
C ARG A 409 -2.92 -27.54 14.50
N ASN A 410 -2.87 -28.85 14.23
CA ASN A 410 -3.90 -29.58 13.49
C ASN A 410 -5.11 -29.99 14.34
N ILE A 411 -5.64 -29.15 15.22
CA ILE A 411 -6.78 -29.51 16.07
C ILE A 411 -7.93 -28.53 15.83
N CYS A 412 -9.10 -29.03 15.43
CA CYS A 412 -10.30 -28.23 15.31
C CYS A 412 -10.65 -27.63 16.69
N PRO A 413 -10.75 -26.29 16.85
CA PRO A 413 -11.00 -25.66 18.14
C PRO A 413 -12.38 -26.03 18.70
N ILE A 414 -13.33 -26.37 17.81
CA ILE A 414 -14.71 -26.72 18.13
C ILE A 414 -14.80 -28.17 18.64
N CYS A 415 -14.46 -29.17 17.82
CA CYS A 415 -14.71 -30.58 18.15
C CYS A 415 -13.46 -31.40 18.49
N LYS A 416 -12.30 -30.73 18.58
CA LYS A 416 -10.98 -31.27 18.92
C LYS A 416 -10.44 -32.39 18.02
N THR A 417 -11.02 -32.62 16.84
CA THR A 417 -10.48 -33.60 15.88
C THR A 417 -9.24 -33.08 15.17
N LYS A 418 -8.42 -34.00 14.65
CA LYS A 418 -7.31 -33.70 13.72
C LYS A 418 -7.64 -34.02 12.26
N SER A 419 -8.85 -34.54 12.00
CA SER A 419 -9.27 -35.00 10.68
C SER A 419 -9.94 -33.88 9.88
N PHE A 420 -9.36 -33.58 8.72
CA PHE A 420 -9.86 -32.56 7.80
C PHE A 420 -9.83 -33.05 6.35
N SER A 421 -10.82 -32.65 5.55
CA SER A 421 -10.87 -32.86 4.11
C SER A 421 -10.84 -31.51 3.37
N PRO A 422 -10.48 -31.48 2.08
CA PRO A 422 -10.75 -30.32 1.23
C PRO A 422 -12.26 -30.06 1.18
N GLY A 423 -12.72 -28.86 1.55
CA GLY A 423 -14.14 -28.50 1.54
C GLY A 423 -14.52 -27.72 0.28
N GLY A 424 -15.58 -28.14 -0.43
CA GLY A 424 -16.23 -27.38 -1.51
C GLY A 424 -15.68 -27.60 -2.94
N ALA A 425 -16.36 -27.01 -3.94
CA ALA A 425 -16.03 -27.11 -5.37
C ALA A 425 -14.57 -26.74 -5.71
N SER A 426 -14.07 -27.19 -6.86
CA SER A 426 -12.66 -27.26 -7.30
C SER A 426 -11.70 -26.10 -6.96
N HIS A 427 -12.21 -24.89 -6.71
CA HIS A 427 -11.46 -23.70 -6.27
C HIS A 427 -11.11 -23.68 -4.76
N PHE A 428 -11.65 -24.58 -3.95
CA PHE A 428 -11.59 -24.51 -2.48
C PHE A 428 -10.62 -25.50 -1.81
N ARG A 429 -9.56 -25.95 -2.48
CA ARG A 429 -8.50 -26.85 -1.91
C ARG A 429 -7.80 -26.32 -0.65
N LEU A 430 -8.13 -25.10 -0.19
CA LEU A 430 -7.58 -24.42 1.00
C LEU A 430 -8.56 -24.34 2.19
N LYS A 431 -9.87 -24.48 1.97
CA LYS A 431 -10.85 -24.50 3.08
C LYS A 431 -10.93 -25.90 3.62
N ARG A 432 -10.14 -26.20 4.66
CA ARG A 432 -10.19 -27.50 5.35
C ARG A 432 -11.53 -27.61 6.07
N LEU A 433 -12.40 -28.48 5.55
CA LEU A 433 -13.62 -28.92 6.22
C LEU A 433 -13.22 -29.88 7.34
N CYS A 434 -13.73 -29.65 8.55
CA CYS A 434 -13.57 -30.59 9.64
C CYS A 434 -14.40 -31.86 9.38
N ASN A 435 -13.77 -33.03 9.32
CA ASN A 435 -14.47 -34.30 9.02
C ASN A 435 -15.38 -34.78 10.16
N LYS A 436 -15.26 -34.21 11.37
CA LYS A 436 -16.09 -34.58 12.52
C LYS A 436 -17.29 -33.65 12.70
N CYS A 437 -17.08 -32.33 12.69
CA CYS A 437 -18.18 -31.36 12.94
C CYS A 437 -18.63 -30.60 11.69
N GLY A 438 -17.97 -30.74 10.55
CA GLY A 438 -18.31 -30.00 9.33
C GLY A 438 -17.90 -28.53 9.35
N SER A 439 -17.15 -28.07 10.37
CA SER A 439 -16.72 -26.66 10.44
C SER A 439 -15.79 -26.25 9.29
N LEU A 440 -16.02 -25.05 8.78
CA LEU A 440 -15.17 -24.34 7.82
C LEU A 440 -14.22 -23.38 8.55
N PRO A 441 -13.16 -22.85 7.89
CA PRO A 441 -12.21 -21.92 8.50
C PRO A 441 -12.89 -20.75 9.24
N ARG A 442 -13.88 -20.09 8.63
CA ARG A 442 -14.64 -19.00 9.25
C ARG A 442 -15.34 -19.41 10.55
N HIS A 443 -15.96 -20.60 10.59
CA HIS A 443 -16.66 -21.07 11.80
C HIS A 443 -15.67 -21.26 12.94
N ARG A 444 -14.46 -21.77 12.64
CA ARG A 444 -13.38 -21.94 13.62
C ARG A 444 -12.80 -20.61 14.09
N ALA A 445 -12.61 -19.65 13.18
CA ALA A 445 -12.12 -18.32 13.50
C ALA A 445 -13.08 -17.59 14.45
N VAL A 446 -14.38 -17.59 14.13
CA VAL A 446 -15.44 -16.99 14.96
C VAL A 446 -15.54 -17.71 16.31
N PHE A 447 -15.60 -19.04 16.32
CA PHE A 447 -15.65 -19.82 17.56
C PHE A 447 -14.47 -19.48 18.48
N SER A 448 -13.25 -19.47 17.95
CA SER A 448 -12.05 -19.14 18.72
C SER A 448 -12.06 -17.70 19.22
N ALA A 449 -12.52 -16.75 18.42
CA ALA A 449 -12.63 -15.35 18.84
C ALA A 449 -13.62 -15.20 20.00
N LEU A 450 -14.81 -15.79 19.91
CA LEU A 450 -15.84 -15.70 20.96
C LEU A 450 -15.41 -16.40 22.26
N VAL A 451 -14.74 -17.55 22.16
CA VAL A 451 -14.14 -18.23 23.33
C VAL A 451 -13.08 -17.34 23.98
N ASN A 452 -12.19 -16.73 23.19
CA ASN A 452 -11.17 -15.83 23.72
C ASN A 452 -11.75 -14.54 24.32
N PHE A 453 -12.94 -14.14 23.87
CA PHE A 453 -13.68 -13.01 24.41
C PHE A 453 -14.43 -13.35 25.71
N GLY A 454 -14.43 -14.62 26.14
CA GLY A 454 -15.10 -15.05 27.37
C GLY A 454 -16.62 -15.17 27.24
N ILE A 455 -17.17 -15.21 26.03
CA ILE A 455 -18.62 -15.40 25.80
C ILE A 455 -19.15 -16.70 26.45
N PRO A 456 -18.45 -17.85 26.37
CA PRO A 456 -18.92 -19.08 27.03
C PRO A 456 -19.00 -18.99 28.55
N ASP A 457 -18.16 -18.13 29.15
CA ASP A 457 -18.07 -17.95 30.60
C ASP A 457 -18.98 -16.81 31.09
N SER A 458 -19.59 -16.07 30.15
CA SER A 458 -20.63 -15.09 30.43
C SER A 458 -21.90 -15.85 30.77
N ALA A 459 -22.53 -15.56 31.91
CA ALA A 459 -23.76 -16.23 32.35
C ALA A 459 -24.98 -15.84 31.48
N LEU A 460 -24.97 -16.20 30.19
CA LEU A 460 -25.98 -15.88 29.18
C LEU A 460 -27.11 -16.91 29.22
N ASP A 461 -28.36 -16.46 29.27
CA ASP A 461 -29.53 -17.34 29.44
C ASP A 461 -30.12 -17.78 28.10
N ALA A 462 -30.26 -16.87 27.14
CA ALA A 462 -30.95 -17.09 25.88
C ALA A 462 -30.12 -16.63 24.69
N GLY A 463 -29.83 -17.55 23.75
CA GLY A 463 -29.15 -17.26 22.50
C GLY A 463 -30.01 -17.58 21.28
N ILE A 464 -29.85 -16.81 20.20
CA ILE A 464 -30.43 -17.13 18.89
C ILE A 464 -29.38 -17.03 17.79
N MET A 465 -29.44 -17.94 16.83
CA MET A 465 -28.62 -17.91 15.63
C MET A 465 -29.48 -17.94 14.37
N PHE A 466 -29.28 -16.93 13.52
CA PHE A 466 -29.86 -16.88 12.18
C PHE A 466 -28.93 -17.64 11.24
N SER A 467 -29.47 -18.69 10.61
CA SER A 467 -28.74 -19.71 9.84
C SER A 467 -27.79 -20.57 10.68
N LYS A 468 -28.01 -21.90 10.68
CA LYS A 468 -27.24 -22.83 11.51
C LYS A 468 -25.83 -23.07 10.96
N ASP A 469 -24.80 -22.78 11.76
CA ASP A 469 -23.42 -23.24 11.51
C ASP A 469 -22.69 -23.68 12.80
N GLN A 470 -21.38 -23.98 12.72
CA GLN A 470 -20.59 -24.53 13.84
C GLN A 470 -19.85 -23.48 14.70
N SER A 471 -20.03 -22.19 14.45
CA SER A 471 -19.28 -21.13 15.15
C SER A 471 -19.76 -20.90 16.57
N ILE A 472 -21.01 -21.25 16.88
CA ILE A 472 -21.65 -21.07 18.19
C ILE A 472 -21.97 -22.44 18.78
N SER A 473 -21.64 -22.66 20.06
CA SER A 473 -22.09 -23.85 20.78
C SER A 473 -23.41 -23.54 21.51
N PRO A 474 -24.50 -24.29 21.27
CA PRO A 474 -25.74 -24.13 22.04
C PRO A 474 -25.55 -24.32 23.55
N SER A 475 -24.53 -25.08 23.96
CA SER A 475 -24.19 -25.32 25.36
C SER A 475 -23.70 -24.07 26.11
N TRP A 476 -23.44 -22.96 25.43
CA TRP A 476 -23.10 -21.67 26.06
C TRP A 476 -24.32 -20.98 26.68
N PHE A 477 -25.53 -21.47 26.42
CA PHE A 477 -26.78 -20.83 26.83
C PHE A 477 -27.70 -21.83 27.54
N LYS A 478 -28.55 -21.36 28.45
CA LYS A 478 -29.61 -22.19 29.04
C LYS A 478 -30.67 -22.57 28.02
N THR A 479 -30.99 -21.63 27.13
CA THR A 479 -31.92 -21.80 26.01
C THR A 479 -31.26 -21.31 24.73
N PHE A 480 -31.41 -22.06 23.64
CA PHE A 480 -30.81 -21.70 22.36
C PHE A 480 -31.74 -22.02 21.21
N GLU A 481 -31.85 -21.07 20.28
CA GLU A 481 -32.78 -21.14 19.16
C GLU A 481 -32.07 -20.97 17.81
N TYR A 482 -32.55 -21.67 16.79
CA TYR A 482 -32.15 -21.46 15.41
C TYR A 482 -33.30 -20.88 14.59
N SER A 483 -33.04 -19.80 13.85
CA SER A 483 -33.89 -19.34 12.76
C SER A 483 -33.28 -19.79 11.44
N ILE A 484 -33.96 -20.68 10.72
CA ILE A 484 -33.46 -21.26 9.46
C ILE A 484 -34.37 -20.80 8.32
N TYR A 485 -33.77 -20.27 7.25
CA TYR A 485 -34.51 -19.85 6.06
C TYR A 485 -35.34 -21.01 5.49
N ASN A 486 -36.64 -20.79 5.26
CA ASN A 486 -37.62 -21.80 4.85
C ASN A 486 -37.76 -23.02 5.79
N GLY A 487 -37.31 -22.92 7.04
CA GLY A 487 -37.58 -23.92 8.08
C GLY A 487 -38.80 -23.57 8.94
N ASP A 488 -39.19 -24.48 9.84
CA ASP A 488 -40.36 -24.34 10.72
C ASP A 488 -40.31 -23.10 11.63
N ASN A 489 -39.10 -22.61 11.93
CA ASN A 489 -38.86 -21.41 12.74
C ASN A 489 -38.17 -20.29 11.94
N HIS A 490 -38.56 -20.11 10.68
CA HIS A 490 -38.06 -19.00 9.88
C HIS A 490 -38.57 -17.66 10.44
N LEU A 491 -37.65 -16.77 10.82
CA LEU A 491 -37.96 -15.40 11.27
C LEU A 491 -37.46 -14.39 10.23
N ASP A 492 -38.31 -13.46 9.82
CA ASP A 492 -37.93 -12.31 9.00
C ASP A 492 -37.07 -11.36 9.83
N LEU A 493 -35.85 -11.08 9.38
CA LEU A 493 -34.94 -10.16 10.07
C LEU A 493 -35.49 -8.74 10.12
N CYS A 494 -36.30 -8.32 9.15
CA CYS A 494 -36.91 -7.01 9.11
C CYS A 494 -38.19 -6.89 9.97
N ASP A 495 -38.70 -7.99 10.53
CA ASP A 495 -39.89 -8.05 11.39
C ASP A 495 -39.84 -9.33 12.25
N ILE A 496 -39.00 -9.31 13.29
CA ILE A 496 -38.70 -10.52 14.04
C ILE A 496 -39.85 -10.82 14.99
N ALA A 497 -40.57 -11.91 14.76
CA ALA A 497 -41.69 -12.38 15.60
C ALA A 497 -41.25 -12.92 16.98
N ARG A 498 -40.54 -12.10 17.75
CA ARG A 498 -40.10 -12.32 19.13
C ARG A 498 -40.31 -11.05 19.96
N PRO A 499 -40.67 -11.16 21.25
CA PRO A 499 -40.81 -10.00 22.13
C PRO A 499 -39.50 -9.20 22.25
N ASN A 500 -39.62 -7.96 22.72
CA ASN A 500 -38.45 -7.15 23.07
C ASN A 500 -37.60 -7.89 24.12
N GLU A 501 -36.28 -7.72 24.07
CA GLU A 501 -35.37 -8.19 25.12
C GLU A 501 -35.52 -9.70 25.42
N SER A 502 -35.68 -10.49 24.37
CA SER A 502 -35.85 -11.95 24.46
C SER A 502 -34.52 -12.71 24.57
N TYR A 503 -33.42 -12.15 24.07
CA TYR A 503 -32.12 -12.85 23.97
C TYR A 503 -30.97 -12.05 24.56
N ASP A 504 -29.99 -12.74 25.14
CA ASP A 504 -28.71 -12.18 25.59
C ASP A 504 -27.64 -12.24 24.49
N PHE A 505 -27.80 -13.13 23.50
CA PHE A 505 -26.85 -13.29 22.41
C PHE A 505 -27.53 -13.56 21.08
N ILE A 506 -27.08 -12.87 20.04
CA ILE A 506 -27.57 -13.03 18.68
C ILE A 506 -26.38 -13.29 17.74
N ALA A 507 -26.43 -14.33 16.92
CA ALA A 507 -25.46 -14.60 15.88
C ALA A 507 -26.06 -14.47 14.47
N LEU A 508 -25.37 -13.74 13.60
CA LEU A 508 -25.63 -13.63 12.16
C LEU A 508 -24.33 -13.84 11.39
N ASN A 509 -24.12 -15.04 10.89
CA ASN A 509 -22.98 -15.32 10.02
C ASN A 509 -23.42 -15.43 8.58
N HIS A 510 -23.00 -14.48 7.74
CA HIS A 510 -23.37 -14.45 6.32
C HIS A 510 -24.90 -14.48 6.10
N VAL A 511 -25.62 -13.61 6.81
CA VAL A 511 -27.09 -13.50 6.72
C VAL A 511 -27.53 -12.11 6.32
N LEU A 512 -26.89 -11.06 6.85
CA LEU A 512 -27.35 -9.68 6.68
C LEU A 512 -27.33 -9.25 5.20
N GLU A 513 -26.40 -9.77 4.41
CA GLU A 513 -26.28 -9.54 2.96
C GLU A 513 -27.48 -10.07 2.14
N HIS A 514 -28.27 -10.98 2.70
CA HIS A 514 -29.49 -11.51 2.10
C HIS A 514 -30.75 -10.70 2.46
N THR A 515 -30.60 -9.66 3.29
CA THR A 515 -31.73 -8.86 3.77
C THR A 515 -31.94 -7.65 2.88
N ARG A 516 -33.18 -7.36 2.46
CA ARG A 516 -33.46 -6.19 1.64
C ARG A 516 -33.18 -4.87 2.36
N ASP A 517 -33.63 -4.73 3.61
CA ASP A 517 -33.43 -3.53 4.44
C ASP A 517 -32.64 -3.90 5.71
N ASP A 518 -31.31 -3.82 5.59
CA ASP A 518 -30.39 -4.18 6.67
C ASP A 518 -30.48 -3.22 7.86
N LYS A 519 -30.80 -1.94 7.64
CA LYS A 519 -31.04 -0.96 8.71
C LYS A 519 -32.27 -1.34 9.54
N LYS A 520 -33.37 -1.75 8.89
CA LYS A 520 -34.55 -2.25 9.60
C LYS A 520 -34.23 -3.52 10.36
N ALA A 521 -33.45 -4.42 9.77
CA ALA A 521 -33.00 -5.63 10.47
C ALA A 521 -32.14 -5.32 11.70
N LEU A 522 -31.15 -4.43 11.59
CA LEU A 522 -30.31 -4.03 12.74
C LEU A 522 -31.15 -3.42 13.88
N LYS A 523 -32.23 -2.69 13.57
CA LYS A 523 -33.19 -2.20 14.58
C LYS A 523 -33.95 -3.33 15.26
N GLU A 524 -34.43 -4.31 14.50
CA GLU A 524 -35.14 -5.47 15.05
C GLU A 524 -34.22 -6.33 15.91
N LEU A 525 -32.97 -6.56 15.48
CA LEU A 525 -31.94 -7.23 16.28
C LEU A 525 -31.68 -6.49 17.59
N SER A 526 -31.59 -5.16 17.55
CA SER A 526 -31.45 -4.33 18.75
C SER A 526 -32.65 -4.44 19.69
N ARG A 527 -33.86 -4.54 19.15
CA ARG A 527 -35.12 -4.66 19.91
C ARG A 527 -35.21 -5.98 20.67
N ILE A 528 -34.87 -7.09 20.03
CA ILE A 528 -34.95 -8.43 20.66
C ILE A 528 -33.79 -8.74 21.59
N LEU A 529 -32.71 -7.95 21.57
CA LEU A 529 -31.55 -8.11 22.43
C LEU A 529 -31.75 -7.41 23.78
N ARG A 530 -31.48 -8.13 24.87
CA ARG A 530 -31.43 -7.59 26.23
C ARG A 530 -30.27 -6.62 26.41
N ILE A 531 -30.41 -5.77 27.42
CA ILE A 531 -29.32 -4.93 27.91
C ILE A 531 -28.18 -5.82 28.42
N GLN A 532 -26.94 -5.41 28.17
CA GLN A 532 -25.70 -6.21 28.33
C GLN A 532 -25.59 -7.42 27.39
N GLY A 533 -26.46 -7.52 26.39
CA GLY A 533 -26.40 -8.58 25.37
C GLY A 533 -25.40 -8.28 24.25
N TYR A 534 -25.08 -9.32 23.47
CA TYR A 534 -24.15 -9.25 22.34
C TYR A 534 -24.78 -9.65 21.00
N ILE A 535 -24.35 -8.99 19.93
CA ILE A 535 -24.61 -9.39 18.54
C ILE A 535 -23.27 -9.71 17.87
N SER A 536 -23.14 -10.93 17.37
CA SER A 536 -22.00 -11.41 16.58
C SER A 536 -22.37 -11.43 15.11
N ILE A 537 -21.74 -10.57 14.29
CA ILE A 537 -22.03 -10.44 12.86
C ILE A 537 -20.77 -10.76 12.03
N THR A 538 -20.92 -11.59 11.01
CA THR A 538 -19.93 -11.75 9.94
C THR A 538 -20.58 -11.57 8.57
N VAL A 539 -19.85 -10.96 7.63
CA VAL A 539 -20.28 -10.71 6.25
C VAL A 539 -19.19 -11.16 5.27
N PRO A 540 -19.51 -11.47 4.00
CA PRO A 540 -18.52 -11.96 3.06
C PRO A 540 -17.44 -10.92 2.72
N SER A 541 -16.25 -11.15 3.27
CA SER A 541 -15.01 -10.48 2.85
C SER A 541 -15.08 -8.94 2.77
N PRO A 542 -15.49 -8.25 3.87
CA PRO A 542 -15.71 -6.81 3.87
C PRO A 542 -14.44 -5.99 3.58
N ALA A 543 -13.26 -6.61 3.73
CA ALA A 543 -11.99 -5.99 3.39
C ALA A 543 -11.70 -5.89 1.88
N ILE A 544 -12.48 -6.57 1.02
CA ILE A 544 -12.24 -6.55 -0.44
C ILE A 544 -12.62 -5.21 -1.05
N PHE A 545 -13.64 -4.53 -0.51
CA PHE A 545 -14.17 -3.29 -1.07
C PHE A 545 -14.06 -2.14 -0.05
N PRO A 546 -13.61 -0.94 -0.45
CA PRO A 546 -13.65 0.21 0.43
C PRO A 546 -15.09 0.63 0.76
N LYS A 547 -16.01 0.49 -0.21
CA LYS A 547 -17.42 0.86 -0.10
C LYS A 547 -18.34 -0.34 -0.28
N THR A 548 -19.53 -0.27 0.31
CA THR A 548 -20.57 -1.29 0.11
C THR A 548 -21.19 -1.14 -1.28
N ASP A 549 -21.25 -2.23 -2.03
CA ASP A 549 -21.91 -2.32 -3.34
C ASP A 549 -23.30 -2.94 -3.13
N ASP A 550 -24.34 -2.10 -3.08
CA ASP A 550 -25.74 -2.48 -2.88
C ASP A 550 -26.52 -2.31 -4.19
N TRP A 551 -27.09 -3.42 -4.68
CA TRP A 551 -27.82 -3.45 -5.95
C TRP A 551 -29.33 -3.20 -5.77
N GLY A 552 -29.84 -3.26 -4.54
CA GLY A 552 -31.27 -3.07 -4.23
C GLY A 552 -32.18 -4.24 -4.63
N TYR A 553 -31.62 -5.31 -5.20
CA TYR A 553 -32.33 -6.55 -5.57
C TYR A 553 -31.46 -7.77 -5.24
N PRO A 554 -32.06 -8.96 -4.99
CA PRO A 554 -31.29 -10.18 -4.76
C PRO A 554 -30.73 -10.70 -6.09
N ASP A 555 -29.42 -10.81 -6.24
CA ASP A 555 -28.79 -11.33 -7.46
C ASP A 555 -28.61 -12.87 -7.41
N PRO A 556 -29.27 -13.66 -8.28
CA PRO A 556 -29.11 -15.11 -8.32
C PRO A 556 -27.67 -15.57 -8.60
N ASN A 557 -26.87 -14.75 -9.30
CA ASN A 557 -25.47 -15.05 -9.60
C ASN A 557 -24.55 -14.79 -8.39
N ALA A 558 -25.03 -14.05 -7.39
CA ALA A 558 -24.35 -13.76 -6.14
C ALA A 558 -25.07 -14.40 -4.95
N HIS A 559 -25.53 -15.65 -5.09
CA HIS A 559 -26.22 -16.40 -4.03
C HIS A 559 -27.47 -15.70 -3.46
N ASN A 560 -28.15 -14.88 -4.26
CA ASN A 560 -29.27 -14.03 -3.84
C ASN A 560 -28.87 -12.99 -2.77
N HIS A 561 -27.64 -12.48 -2.81
CA HIS A 561 -27.23 -11.32 -2.02
C HIS A 561 -27.88 -10.05 -2.60
N TYR A 562 -28.24 -9.12 -1.74
CA TYR A 562 -28.62 -7.75 -2.13
C TYR A 562 -27.41 -6.85 -2.27
N ARG A 563 -26.32 -7.17 -1.56
CA ARG A 563 -25.12 -6.35 -1.50
C ARG A 563 -23.86 -7.12 -1.16
N ASN A 564 -22.72 -6.54 -1.54
CA ASN A 564 -21.41 -6.89 -1.00
C ASN A 564 -20.96 -5.77 -0.05
N TYR A 565 -20.83 -6.08 1.23
CA TYR A 565 -20.33 -5.13 2.21
C TYR A 565 -18.86 -4.78 1.99
N GLY A 566 -18.53 -3.50 2.12
CA GLY A 566 -17.15 -3.00 2.15
C GLY A 566 -16.72 -2.57 3.55
N ARG A 567 -15.57 -1.90 3.66
CA ARG A 567 -15.03 -1.37 4.93
C ARG A 567 -15.98 -0.41 5.65
N GLU A 568 -16.84 0.28 4.91
CA GLU A 568 -17.91 1.14 5.46
C GLU A 568 -18.95 0.37 6.31
N PHE A 569 -18.96 -0.97 6.29
CA PHE A 569 -19.88 -1.77 7.09
C PHE A 569 -19.75 -1.51 8.60
N TYR A 570 -18.54 -1.28 9.10
CA TYR A 570 -18.34 -0.85 10.49
C TYR A 570 -19.13 0.43 10.81
N GLN A 571 -19.05 1.42 9.93
CA GLN A 571 -19.75 2.69 10.07
C GLN A 571 -21.28 2.51 10.04
N LEU A 572 -21.78 1.61 9.19
CA LEU A 572 -23.19 1.24 9.15
C LEU A 572 -23.67 0.65 10.47
N LEU A 573 -22.90 -0.24 11.09
CA LEU A 573 -23.22 -0.81 12.40
C LEU A 573 -23.24 0.28 13.48
N CYS A 574 -22.20 1.12 13.55
CA CYS A 574 -22.11 2.21 14.51
C CYS A 574 -23.27 3.21 14.39
N THR A 575 -23.74 3.48 13.17
CA THR A 575 -24.84 4.42 12.92
C THR A 575 -26.23 3.80 13.12
N SER A 576 -26.37 2.49 12.94
CA SER A 576 -27.66 1.80 13.03
C SER A 576 -27.94 1.24 14.42
N LEU A 577 -26.90 0.87 15.18
CA LEU A 577 -26.99 0.30 16.52
C LEU A 577 -26.69 1.37 17.59
N ASN A 578 -27.61 2.32 17.75
CA ASN A 578 -27.51 3.33 18.81
C ASN A 578 -27.56 2.67 20.20
N GLY A 579 -26.64 3.06 21.10
CA GLY A 579 -26.52 2.45 22.43
C GLY A 579 -25.67 1.18 22.46
N PHE A 580 -24.91 0.92 21.39
CA PHE A 580 -23.99 -0.22 21.32
C PHE A 580 -22.54 0.23 21.27
N THR A 581 -21.67 -0.61 21.83
CA THR A 581 -20.24 -0.61 21.53
C THR A 581 -19.98 -1.62 20.41
N VAL A 582 -19.50 -1.15 19.26
CA VAL A 582 -19.19 -2.00 18.09
C VAL A 582 -17.69 -2.23 17.99
N LEU A 583 -17.27 -3.48 17.95
CA LEU A 583 -15.88 -3.91 17.77
C LEU A 583 -15.71 -4.58 16.40
N GLU A 584 -14.85 -4.03 15.55
CA GLU A 584 -14.36 -4.70 14.34
C GLU A 584 -13.11 -5.52 14.70
N LEU A 585 -13.19 -6.84 14.56
CA LEU A 585 -12.11 -7.76 14.89
C LEU A 585 -11.65 -8.51 13.64
N GLN A 586 -10.38 -8.35 13.27
CA GLN A 586 -9.75 -9.27 12.33
C GLN A 586 -9.42 -10.57 13.07
N ILE A 587 -10.02 -11.66 12.63
CA ILE A 587 -9.92 -12.98 13.25
C ILE A 587 -9.21 -13.95 12.30
N PHE A 588 -8.60 -14.99 12.85
CA PHE A 588 -7.84 -15.97 12.06
C PHE A 588 -8.30 -17.37 12.40
N ASP A 589 -8.48 -18.22 11.39
CA ASP A 589 -8.69 -19.65 11.63
C ASP A 589 -7.43 -20.25 12.28
N PRO A 590 -7.51 -20.82 13.49
CA PRO A 590 -6.35 -21.41 14.15
C PRO A 590 -5.75 -22.61 13.39
N VAL A 591 -6.47 -23.19 12.43
CA VAL A 591 -6.01 -24.34 11.62
C VAL A 591 -5.37 -23.91 10.30
N THR A 592 -5.99 -23.01 9.54
CA THR A 592 -5.49 -22.59 8.22
C THR A 592 -4.85 -21.20 8.20
N LEU A 593 -4.90 -20.46 9.32
CA LEU A 593 -4.51 -19.05 9.43
C LEU A 593 -5.24 -18.14 8.44
N THR A 594 -6.37 -18.60 7.89
CA THR A 594 -7.17 -17.81 6.97
C THR A 594 -7.81 -16.65 7.75
N PRO A 595 -7.57 -15.39 7.34
CA PRO A 595 -8.17 -14.23 7.99
C PRO A 595 -9.65 -14.13 7.65
N ASP A 596 -10.42 -13.56 8.56
CA ASP A 596 -11.82 -13.15 8.40
C ASP A 596 -12.13 -11.94 9.30
N TYR A 597 -13.34 -11.40 9.22
CA TYR A 597 -13.78 -10.30 10.07
C TYR A 597 -15.00 -10.67 10.91
N LEU A 598 -14.96 -10.32 12.18
CA LEU A 598 -16.06 -10.45 13.13
C LEU A 598 -16.40 -9.07 13.69
N TYR A 599 -17.68 -8.71 13.62
CA TYR A 599 -18.22 -7.52 14.24
C TYR A 599 -18.99 -7.93 15.50
N LEU A 600 -18.47 -7.57 16.67
CA LEU A 600 -19.11 -7.86 17.95
C LEU A 600 -19.71 -6.57 18.50
N CYS A 601 -21.03 -6.54 18.62
CA CYS A 601 -21.80 -5.37 19.06
C CYS A 601 -22.38 -5.66 20.45
N HIS A 602 -22.03 -4.87 21.46
CA HIS A 602 -22.52 -5.03 22.83
C HIS A 602 -23.49 -3.92 23.19
N LYS A 603 -24.71 -4.26 23.65
CA LYS A 603 -25.76 -3.30 24.02
C LYS A 603 -25.61 -2.91 25.48
N SER A 604 -25.55 -1.61 25.79
CA SER A 604 -25.45 -1.14 27.17
C SER A 604 -26.38 0.05 27.45
N ASP A 605 -26.98 0.08 28.64
CA ASP A 605 -27.90 1.15 29.09
C ASP A 605 -27.19 2.46 29.44
N SER A 606 -25.93 2.38 29.84
CA SER A 606 -25.04 3.52 29.79
C SER A 606 -24.50 3.62 28.37
N LYS A 607 -24.44 4.84 27.79
CA LYS A 607 -23.40 5.10 26.80
C LYS A 607 -22.11 4.66 27.47
N LEU A 608 -21.57 3.53 27.04
CA LEU A 608 -20.32 3.01 27.55
C LEU A 608 -19.27 4.03 27.13
N HIS A 609 -19.03 5.03 27.97
CA HIS A 609 -17.74 5.69 27.98
C HIS A 609 -16.77 4.57 28.30
N LEU A 610 -16.06 4.10 27.27
CA LEU A 610 -15.01 3.11 27.39
C LEU A 610 -14.03 3.54 28.49
N SER A 611 -14.27 3.09 29.72
CA SER A 611 -13.29 3.12 30.79
C SER A 611 -12.36 1.93 30.57
N ASN A 612 -11.40 2.11 29.66
CA ASN A 612 -10.04 1.53 29.56
C ASN A 612 -9.68 0.09 30.02
N ASN A 613 -10.60 -0.82 30.35
CA ASN A 613 -10.26 -2.14 30.89
C ASN A 613 -10.83 -3.31 30.08
N PHE A 614 -10.43 -3.44 28.80
CA PHE A 614 -10.44 -4.74 28.13
C PHE A 614 -9.04 -5.06 27.58
N ARG A 615 -8.43 -6.12 28.11
CA ARG A 615 -7.14 -6.66 27.65
C ARG A 615 -7.39 -7.71 26.55
N LEU A 616 -6.80 -7.50 25.38
CA LEU A 616 -6.57 -8.57 24.40
C LEU A 616 -5.07 -8.92 24.43
N SER A 617 -4.74 -10.15 24.84
CA SER A 617 -3.37 -10.68 24.77
C SER A 617 -3.14 -11.37 23.43
N LEU A 618 -2.33 -10.77 22.56
CA LEU A 618 -1.77 -11.44 21.40
C LEU A 618 -0.31 -11.77 21.70
N SER A 619 -0.02 -13.05 21.97
CA SER A 619 1.34 -13.56 22.05
C SER A 619 1.76 -14.12 20.69
N ILE A 620 2.84 -13.56 20.13
CA ILE A 620 3.56 -14.12 18.98
C ILE A 620 4.86 -14.73 19.52
N PRO A 621 5.22 -15.99 19.19
CA PRO A 621 6.51 -16.56 19.58
C PRO A 621 7.64 -15.83 18.84
N TYR A 622 8.61 -15.31 19.58
CA TYR A 622 9.85 -14.75 19.05
C TYR A 622 10.92 -15.85 18.93
N ASP A 623 11.50 -16.01 17.74
CA ASP A 623 12.72 -16.81 17.51
C ASP A 623 13.92 -15.86 17.44
N SER A 624 14.88 -16.07 18.35
CA SER A 624 15.97 -15.14 18.66
C SER A 624 17.20 -15.26 17.75
N SER A 625 17.03 -15.68 16.50
CA SER A 625 18.15 -16.07 15.64
C SER A 625 18.18 -15.39 14.26
N ASN A 626 18.30 -14.06 14.22
CA ASN A 626 19.14 -13.38 13.21
C ASN A 626 19.17 -11.85 13.37
N HIS A 627 20.38 -11.30 13.51
CA HIS A 627 20.68 -9.88 13.45
C HIS A 627 21.41 -9.56 12.13
N ASN A 628 20.84 -8.70 11.26
CA ASN A 628 21.52 -7.49 10.76
C ASN A 628 20.80 -6.79 9.59
N THR A 629 21.00 -5.46 9.59
CA THR A 629 20.74 -4.43 8.56
C THR A 629 19.36 -3.74 8.58
N LYS A 630 19.36 -2.45 8.96
CA LYS A 630 18.18 -1.58 9.09
C LYS A 630 18.53 -0.13 8.62
N PRO A 631 17.72 0.58 7.79
CA PRO A 631 18.06 1.85 7.13
C PRO A 631 17.86 3.10 8.01
N VAL A 632 18.36 4.26 7.58
CA VAL A 632 18.53 5.54 8.33
C VAL A 632 17.39 5.98 9.28
N LEU A 633 16.11 5.72 9.00
CA LEU A 633 15.02 5.98 9.95
C LEU A 633 15.09 5.03 11.15
N GLU A 634 15.32 3.75 10.89
CA GLU A 634 15.59 2.75 11.92
C GLU A 634 16.93 3.00 12.62
N GLN A 635 17.90 3.64 11.95
CA GLN A 635 19.17 4.04 12.56
C GLN A 635 19.01 5.25 13.49
N ARG A 636 18.16 6.23 13.14
CA ARG A 636 17.78 7.36 14.02
C ARG A 636 16.84 6.91 15.13
N LEU A 637 15.91 5.98 14.87
CA LEU A 637 15.10 5.33 15.90
C LEU A 637 15.96 4.42 16.79
N TRP A 638 16.99 3.77 16.26
CA TRP A 638 17.99 3.03 17.03
C TRP A 638 18.88 3.98 17.84
N HIS A 639 19.30 5.12 17.29
CA HIS A 639 20.07 6.14 17.99
C HIS A 639 19.23 6.80 19.10
N LEU A 640 17.96 7.09 18.83
CA LEU A 640 16.97 7.54 19.81
C LEU A 640 16.82 6.46 20.90
N LYS A 641 16.58 5.19 20.53
CA LYS A 641 16.57 4.04 21.46
C LYS A 641 17.86 3.94 22.27
N HIS A 642 19.03 4.21 21.69
CA HIS A 642 20.34 4.12 22.34
C HIS A 642 20.60 5.30 23.30
N LEU A 643 20.26 6.53 22.91
CA LEU A 643 20.31 7.73 23.76
C LEU A 643 19.36 7.60 24.96
N ILE A 644 18.18 7.07 24.71
CA ILE A 644 17.16 6.73 25.71
C ILE A 644 17.69 5.62 26.64
N LYS A 645 18.26 4.53 26.11
CA LYS A 645 18.85 3.42 26.88
C LYS A 645 20.09 3.82 27.70
N THR A 646 20.79 4.89 27.32
CA THR A 646 21.99 5.42 28.00
C THR A 646 21.72 6.65 28.87
N TYR A 647 20.45 6.96 29.17
CA TYR A 647 20.02 8.07 30.05
C TYR A 647 20.45 9.47 29.58
N ARG A 648 20.61 9.71 28.28
CA ARG A 648 20.96 11.04 27.72
C ARG A 648 19.71 11.81 27.25
N ILE A 649 18.82 12.13 28.18
CA ILE A 649 17.45 12.62 27.94
C ILE A 649 17.39 13.90 27.11
N THR A 650 18.25 14.90 27.39
CA THR A 650 18.27 16.16 26.62
C THR A 650 18.65 15.95 25.14
N ARG A 651 19.52 14.98 24.85
CA ARG A 651 19.88 14.62 23.47
C ARG A 651 18.78 13.80 22.80
N ALA A 652 18.08 12.97 23.55
CA ALA A 652 16.92 12.23 23.05
C ALA A 652 15.77 13.18 22.66
N LEU A 653 15.47 14.19 23.49
CA LEU A 653 14.48 15.23 23.20
C LEU A 653 14.87 16.06 21.96
N ARG A 654 16.15 16.45 21.84
CA ARG A 654 16.65 17.14 20.65
C ARG A 654 16.55 16.28 19.38
N CYS A 655 16.86 14.98 19.50
CA CYS A 655 16.72 14.03 18.40
C CYS A 655 15.24 13.87 17.98
N LEU A 656 14.31 13.90 18.93
CA LEU A 656 12.85 13.93 18.70
C LEU A 656 12.41 15.22 18.00
N GLU A 657 12.90 16.39 18.42
CA GLU A 657 12.62 17.69 17.76
C GLU A 657 13.18 17.74 16.32
N GLU A 658 14.37 17.20 16.10
CA GLU A 658 15.03 17.13 14.79
C GLU A 658 14.32 16.16 13.83
N LEU A 659 13.57 15.19 14.33
CA LEU A 659 12.83 14.22 13.52
C LEU A 659 11.59 14.83 12.83
N LYS A 660 11.13 16.04 13.21
CA LYS A 660 10.04 16.82 12.58
C LYS A 660 8.82 15.99 12.12
N ILE A 661 8.42 14.97 12.89
CA ILE A 661 7.32 14.09 12.49
C ILE A 661 6.00 14.73 12.94
N SER A 662 5.23 15.28 12.00
CA SER A 662 3.82 15.61 12.21
C SER A 662 2.99 14.34 12.01
N PHE A 663 2.16 13.96 12.97
CA PHE A 663 1.23 12.84 12.83
C PHE A 663 -0.20 13.38 12.67
N PRO A 664 -0.77 13.37 11.45
CA PRO A 664 -2.20 13.30 11.25
C PRO A 664 -2.61 11.86 10.91
N ASP A 665 -3.67 11.42 11.57
CA ASP A 665 -4.58 10.31 11.29
C ASP A 665 -4.03 8.85 11.24
N GLU A 666 -4.56 8.07 12.19
CA GLU A 666 -4.83 6.62 12.20
C GLU A 666 -3.69 5.60 11.98
N LEU A 667 -2.45 6.02 11.76
CA LEU A 667 -1.28 5.15 11.87
C LEU A 667 -0.17 5.81 12.68
N ARG A 668 -0.07 5.47 13.99
CA ARG A 668 1.21 5.28 14.73
C ARG A 668 1.05 5.19 16.26
N VAL A 669 0.35 4.15 16.73
CA VAL A 669 0.69 3.55 18.04
C VAL A 669 1.52 2.27 17.88
N ASN A 670 1.46 1.60 16.72
CA ASN A 670 2.16 0.33 16.50
C ASN A 670 3.62 0.42 16.00
N LEU A 671 4.17 1.62 15.75
CA LEU A 671 5.57 1.78 15.27
C LEU A 671 6.53 2.39 16.30
N LEU A 672 6.03 2.76 17.49
CA LEU A 672 6.85 3.11 18.65
C LEU A 672 6.90 1.93 19.62
N GLU A 673 7.55 0.84 19.22
CA GLU A 673 8.16 -0.06 20.21
C GLU A 673 9.36 0.66 20.85
N ILE A 674 9.11 1.66 21.68
CA ILE A 674 10.07 2.14 22.68
C ILE A 674 9.35 1.98 24.01
N ASP A 675 9.85 1.06 24.83
CA ASP A 675 9.46 0.85 26.23
C ASP A 675 9.87 2.08 27.07
N LEU A 676 9.30 3.25 26.82
CA LEU A 676 9.63 4.53 27.47
C LEU A 676 9.55 4.44 29.01
N LEU A 677 8.73 3.51 29.51
CA LEU A 677 8.54 3.24 30.94
C LEU A 677 9.71 2.52 31.62
N HIS A 678 10.60 1.88 30.85
CA HIS A 678 11.82 1.28 31.41
C HIS A 678 12.94 2.30 31.65
N ILE A 679 12.80 3.54 31.16
CA ILE A 679 13.91 4.50 31.03
C ILE A 679 13.90 5.63 32.06
N LEU A 680 12.78 5.90 32.74
CA LEU A 680 12.65 7.11 33.55
C LEU A 680 12.66 6.77 35.05
N LYS A 681 13.86 6.74 35.64
CA LYS A 681 14.07 6.54 37.09
C LYS A 681 13.73 7.76 37.95
N LYS A 682 13.47 8.93 37.36
CA LYS A 682 13.20 10.19 38.07
C LYS A 682 11.89 10.81 37.60
N LYS A 683 11.06 11.21 38.58
CA LYS A 683 9.73 11.80 38.42
C LYS A 683 9.73 13.05 37.52
N GLU A 684 10.70 13.94 37.70
CA GLU A 684 10.80 15.22 36.99
C GLU A 684 11.08 15.09 35.47
N ASP A 685 11.76 14.01 35.05
CA ASP A 685 12.06 13.78 33.63
C ASP A 685 10.85 13.21 32.87
N LEU A 686 9.98 12.47 33.56
CA LEU A 686 8.70 12.01 33.03
C LEU A 686 7.71 13.16 32.87
N GLU A 687 7.66 14.07 33.85
CA GLU A 687 6.82 15.27 33.82
C GLU A 687 7.18 16.18 32.62
N LYS A 688 8.47 16.47 32.39
CA LYS A 688 8.91 17.29 31.24
C LYS A 688 8.61 16.67 29.87
N LEU A 689 8.73 15.34 29.75
CA LEU A 689 8.40 14.63 28.51
C LEU A 689 6.89 14.68 28.23
N LEU A 690 6.08 14.49 29.27
CA LEU A 690 4.62 14.57 29.18
C LEU A 690 4.16 16.00 28.86
N GLU A 691 4.74 17.02 29.49
CA GLU A 691 4.49 18.43 29.17
C GLU A 691 4.84 18.76 27.72
N PHE A 692 5.99 18.29 27.21
CA PHE A 692 6.36 18.48 25.80
C PHE A 692 5.35 17.84 24.85
N LEU A 693 4.95 16.58 25.10
CA LEU A 693 4.00 15.83 24.27
C LEU A 693 2.60 16.48 24.26
N VAL A 694 2.15 16.98 25.41
CA VAL A 694 0.87 17.70 25.56
C VAL A 694 0.95 19.08 24.89
N SER A 695 2.06 19.81 25.02
CA SER A 695 2.22 21.15 24.43
C SER A 695 2.20 21.18 22.90
N LYS A 696 2.56 20.06 22.25
CA LYS A 696 2.57 19.93 20.79
C LYS A 696 1.25 19.43 20.20
N HIS A 697 0.37 18.88 21.02
CA HIS A 697 -0.91 18.31 20.59
C HIS A 697 -2.02 18.56 21.63
N PRO A 698 -2.48 19.81 21.80
CA PRO A 698 -3.43 20.20 22.85
C PRO A 698 -4.81 19.50 22.74
N ASP A 699 -5.14 18.93 21.58
CA ASP A 699 -6.43 18.27 21.33
C ASP A 699 -6.44 16.75 21.62
N ASN A 700 -5.29 16.14 21.95
CA ASN A 700 -5.20 14.71 22.28
C ASN A 700 -5.27 14.46 23.79
N LYS A 701 -6.41 13.93 24.27
CA LYS A 701 -6.68 13.76 25.72
C LYS A 701 -6.22 12.43 26.37
N PHE A 702 -5.51 11.53 25.68
CA PHE A 702 -5.11 10.25 26.27
C PHE A 702 -3.68 9.81 25.92
N LEU A 703 -2.92 9.44 26.97
CA LEU A 703 -1.60 8.81 26.89
C LEU A 703 -1.61 7.61 27.85
N GLN A 704 -1.59 6.38 27.33
CA GLN A 704 -1.69 5.16 28.13
C GLN A 704 -0.29 4.61 28.45
N LEU A 705 0.06 4.49 29.74
CA LEU A 705 1.33 3.95 30.22
C LEU A 705 1.10 2.61 30.96
N ARG A 706 1.83 1.55 30.58
CA ARG A 706 1.78 0.23 31.25
C ARG A 706 2.89 0.05 32.30
N ASN A 707 2.52 -0.43 33.50
CA ASN A 707 3.37 -0.87 34.63
C ASN A 707 4.12 0.20 35.44
N ILE A 708 3.45 0.82 36.42
CA ILE A 708 4.10 1.47 37.57
C ILE A 708 3.46 0.98 38.86
N ARG A 709 4.26 0.50 39.82
CA ARG A 709 3.84 0.30 41.21
C ARG A 709 4.07 1.61 41.97
N PHE A 710 3.01 2.17 42.56
CA PHE A 710 3.10 3.28 43.51
C PHE A 710 2.80 2.76 44.92
N GLN A 711 3.57 3.21 45.91
CA GLN A 711 3.20 3.15 47.32
C GLN A 711 2.65 4.54 47.68
N ILE A 712 1.35 4.63 47.95
CA ILE A 712 0.67 5.92 48.18
C ILE A 712 0.28 6.03 49.65
N ASN A 713 0.97 6.90 50.37
CA ASN A 713 0.43 7.60 51.54
C ASN A 713 -0.21 8.88 51.03
N ASN A 714 -1.50 8.86 50.65
CA ASN A 714 -2.18 10.10 50.28
C ASN A 714 -3.71 10.02 50.37
N LYS A 715 -4.31 11.11 50.88
CA LYS A 715 -5.71 11.24 51.32
C LYS A 715 -6.68 11.58 50.18
N ASN A 716 -6.59 10.92 49.03
CA ASN A 716 -7.53 11.16 47.91
C ASN A 716 -8.28 9.87 47.51
N PRO A 717 -9.57 9.74 47.84
CA PRO A 717 -10.32 8.48 47.74
C PRO A 717 -10.57 7.99 46.31
N GLU A 718 -10.69 8.87 45.31
CA GLU A 718 -10.89 8.45 43.91
C GLU A 718 -9.64 7.77 43.31
N LEU A 719 -8.44 8.24 43.66
CA LEU A 719 -7.19 7.66 43.18
C LEU A 719 -6.91 6.30 43.86
N ALA A 720 -7.31 6.15 45.13
CA ALA A 720 -7.23 4.89 45.85
C ALA A 720 -8.17 3.82 45.25
N LEU A 721 -9.37 4.21 44.82
CA LEU A 721 -10.35 3.31 44.18
C LEU A 721 -9.87 2.79 42.82
N ILE A 722 -9.24 3.65 42.02
CA ILE A 722 -8.66 3.31 40.71
C ILE A 722 -7.49 2.33 40.86
N ILE A 723 -6.68 2.50 41.91
CA ILE A 723 -5.51 1.66 42.18
C ILE A 723 -5.93 0.32 42.81
N ALA A 724 -6.89 0.31 43.74
CA ALA A 724 -7.43 -0.91 44.35
C ALA A 724 -8.07 -1.84 43.31
N ASN A 725 -8.81 -1.28 42.34
CA ASN A 725 -9.41 -2.03 41.24
C ASN A 725 -8.38 -2.61 40.26
N SER A 726 -7.18 -2.04 40.19
CA SER A 726 -6.08 -2.58 39.37
C SER A 726 -5.37 -3.76 40.03
N PHE A 727 -5.42 -3.88 41.36
CA PHE A 727 -4.80 -4.98 42.12
C PHE A 727 -5.68 -6.24 42.20
N PHE A 728 -7.01 -6.10 42.15
CA PHE A 728 -7.94 -7.22 42.29
C PHE A 728 -7.85 -8.29 41.19
N GLN A 729 -7.20 -7.97 40.05
CA GLN A 729 -7.07 -8.89 38.91
C GLN A 729 -5.82 -9.78 38.92
N GLU A 730 -4.90 -9.63 39.88
CA GLU A 730 -3.71 -10.50 40.02
C GLU A 730 -3.88 -11.60 41.08
N ALA A 731 -4.96 -11.59 41.86
CA ALA A 731 -5.20 -12.54 42.96
C ALA A 731 -5.85 -13.86 42.50
N ASN A 732 -5.26 -14.52 41.50
CA ASN A 732 -5.63 -15.90 41.16
C ASN A 732 -4.42 -16.85 41.10
N LYS A 733 -3.45 -16.63 41.99
CA LYS A 733 -2.48 -17.66 42.34
C LYS A 733 -2.29 -17.72 43.86
N THR A 734 -2.66 -18.89 44.40
CA THR A 734 -2.38 -19.46 45.73
C THR A 734 -3.26 -19.09 46.95
N TYR A 735 -3.90 -20.12 47.51
CA TYR A 735 -4.91 -20.15 48.59
C TYR A 735 -4.44 -19.62 49.97
N ASN A 736 -3.15 -19.40 50.20
CA ASN A 736 -2.64 -18.94 51.51
C ASN A 736 -2.58 -17.41 51.68
N GLU A 737 -2.67 -16.63 50.59
CA GLU A 737 -2.56 -15.15 50.65
C GLU A 737 -3.91 -14.46 50.93
N VAL A 738 -5.03 -15.18 50.75
CA VAL A 738 -6.39 -14.66 51.01
C VAL A 738 -6.67 -14.48 52.52
N LYS A 739 -5.99 -15.26 53.38
CA LYS A 739 -6.24 -15.26 54.83
C LYS A 739 -5.66 -14.03 55.56
N GLU A 740 -4.61 -13.40 55.02
CA GLU A 740 -4.04 -12.15 55.58
C GLU A 740 -4.79 -10.90 55.10
N LEU A 741 -5.35 -10.93 53.88
CA LEU A 741 -6.15 -9.85 53.30
C LEU A 741 -7.52 -9.68 53.97
N THR A 742 -8.12 -10.78 54.43
CA THR A 742 -9.43 -10.76 55.11
C THR A 742 -9.32 -10.03 56.46
N THR A 743 -8.23 -10.24 57.22
CA THR A 743 -7.94 -9.57 58.49
C THR A 743 -7.68 -8.06 58.34
N LEU A 744 -7.23 -7.61 57.16
CA LEU A 744 -6.98 -6.20 56.88
C LEU A 744 -8.26 -5.46 56.46
N LEU A 745 -9.15 -6.13 55.72
CA LEU A 745 -10.42 -5.57 55.27
C LEU A 745 -11.44 -5.42 56.41
N GLU A 746 -11.37 -6.26 57.45
CA GLU A 746 -12.18 -6.13 58.67
C GLU A 746 -11.85 -4.88 59.52
N SER A 747 -10.75 -4.17 59.22
CA SER A 747 -10.31 -2.98 59.96
C SER A 747 -10.78 -1.64 59.39
N ILE A 748 -11.59 -1.66 58.33
CA ILE A 748 -12.00 -0.43 57.60
C ILE A 748 -13.47 -0.13 57.94
N GLU A 749 -13.69 0.89 58.77
CA GLU A 749 -15.03 1.47 58.98
C GLU A 749 -15.48 2.20 57.71
N PHE A 750 -16.63 1.79 57.16
CA PHE A 750 -17.29 2.49 56.07
C PHE A 750 -18.08 3.68 56.62
N VAL A 751 -17.72 4.88 56.17
CA VAL A 751 -18.59 6.07 56.30
C VAL A 751 -19.35 6.20 54.99
N ASP A 752 -20.68 6.09 55.06
CA ASP A 752 -21.61 6.20 53.93
C ASP A 752 -21.43 7.51 53.15
N LEU A 753 -21.43 7.39 51.81
CA LEU A 753 -22.18 8.25 50.87
C LEU A 753 -22.21 7.64 49.45
#